data_AF-A0AAF0WT95-F1
#
_entry.id   AF-A0AAF0WT95-F1
#
_cell.length_a   1.000
_cell.length_b   1.000
_cell.length_c   1.000
_cell.angle_alpha   90.00
_cell.angle_beta   90.00
_cell.angle_gamma   90.00
#
_symmetry.space_group_name_H-M   'P 1'
#
loop_
_entity.id
_entity.type
_entity.pdbx_description
1 polymer ?
#
loop_
_entity_poly.entity_id
_entity_poly.type
_entity_poly.pdbx_seq_one_letter_code
_entity_poly.pdbx_strand_id
1 'polypeptide(L)'
;MLAELPFLLIQLMYTLVSADQEFHFNGFQSNNISLGGVAIITPNGLLKLTNSTFVAGQAFYSNSITFKNKDSLKNGTNSSLVYSFSTTFVFAIVPKYSQVSAHGMSFVIAPTKDLSAAAPSEYLGIFNPTSNGNASSHVFAVELDTFRNLQFQDINDNHVGIDINSLNSSVSRPAGYFDDVNEEFQNLTLPGGQIMQLWVEYSDLEKQINPKKPLLSLRYDLDKIINEEMYVGFSSTTGTLAFAAHYVLGWSFMVNGMARELELSKLPKLPRIGPKKKHIFLTIELPLILVIILLLTISGIVYYRWRKKKFAEVLEDWELEYGPHRFKYKDLYVATEGFDDKELLGIGGFGRVYRGVLPISKIEVAVKKVSHESRQGMREFIAEIVSIGRLRHRNIVQLLGYCRRKGELLLVYDYMPNGSLDRFLHNSPDIMLNWKQRFRVIKGVAAGLKYLHQDWDQVVIHRDVKASNVLLDIEMNARLGDFGLSRLYDHGTDTQTTHVVGTIGYLAPEHARTGKATTSTDVYSFGAFLLEVVCGRRPIDVRKEVLLVDQVCSLWNKGEIIQAVDHKLGVDYVVEEVELVLKLGLLCSCVDPNVRPSMQQVVQYLDGYEQLPELSDLSISQTGFTFENDTIDVLTTSTQSYSVVESILSSGR
;
A
#
# COMPACT_ATOMS: atom_id res chain seq x y z
N MET A 1 88.53 36.16 -49.70
CA MET A 1 87.62 35.35 -48.85
C MET A 1 87.25 36.24 -47.67
N LEU A 2 85.95 36.49 -47.44
CA LEU A 2 85.35 37.48 -46.51
C LEU A 2 85.24 38.93 -47.05
N ALA A 3 84.20 39.21 -47.84
CA ALA A 3 83.61 40.56 -47.97
C ALA A 3 82.24 40.63 -48.69
N GLU A 4 81.59 39.51 -49.05
CA GLU A 4 80.38 39.52 -49.89
C GLU A 4 79.18 38.76 -49.27
N LEU A 5 79.22 38.45 -47.97
CA LEU A 5 78.11 37.74 -47.29
C LEU A 5 77.01 38.62 -46.65
N PRO A 6 77.20 39.91 -46.27
CA PRO A 6 76.13 40.65 -45.62
C PRO A 6 75.15 41.31 -46.60
N PHE A 7 75.50 41.42 -47.89
CA PHE A 7 74.62 42.05 -48.89
C PHE A 7 73.53 41.08 -49.38
N LEU A 8 73.83 39.78 -49.50
CA LEU A 8 72.85 38.76 -49.91
C LEU A 8 71.82 38.44 -48.82
N LEU A 9 72.15 38.64 -47.53
CA LEU A 9 71.26 38.42 -46.39
C LEU A 9 70.29 39.60 -46.16
N ILE A 10 70.66 40.80 -46.58
CA ILE A 10 69.76 41.98 -46.57
C ILE A 10 68.86 41.97 -47.82
N GLN A 11 69.33 41.42 -48.94
CA GLN A 11 68.53 41.32 -50.17
C GLN A 11 67.57 40.11 -50.20
N LEU A 12 67.77 39.10 -49.34
CA LEU A 12 66.79 38.03 -49.08
C LEU A 12 65.74 38.40 -48.01
N MET A 13 65.89 39.54 -47.33
CA MET A 13 64.86 40.15 -46.45
C MET A 13 64.05 41.25 -47.16
N TYR A 14 64.24 41.41 -48.48
CA TYR A 14 63.44 42.29 -49.35
C TYR A 14 62.52 41.51 -50.31
N THR A 15 62.17 40.27 -49.98
CA THR A 15 60.84 39.78 -50.34
C THR A 15 59.86 40.46 -49.38
N LEU A 16 59.33 41.62 -49.80
CA LEU A 16 58.09 42.16 -49.27
C LEU A 16 57.03 41.06 -49.41
N VAL A 17 56.89 40.25 -48.36
CA VAL A 17 55.64 39.58 -48.06
C VAL A 17 54.64 40.71 -47.92
N SER A 18 53.73 40.85 -48.90
CA SER A 18 52.44 41.48 -48.59
C SER A 18 51.91 40.69 -47.42
N ALA A 19 51.99 41.25 -46.21
CA ALA A 19 51.48 40.56 -45.04
C ALA A 19 49.96 40.47 -45.25
N ASP A 20 49.50 39.33 -45.75
CA ASP A 20 48.09 39.03 -45.88
C ASP A 20 47.48 39.22 -44.50
N GLN A 21 46.63 40.25 -44.37
CA GLN A 21 45.98 40.57 -43.11
C GLN A 21 44.84 39.59 -42.93
N GLU A 22 45.12 38.51 -42.19
CA GLU A 22 44.17 37.45 -41.85
C GLU A 22 43.88 37.45 -40.35
N PHE A 23 42.62 37.22 -39.99
CA PHE A 23 42.28 36.72 -38.67
C PHE A 23 41.17 35.66 -38.74
N HIS A 24 41.13 34.84 -37.68
CA HIS A 24 40.20 33.73 -37.58
C HIS A 24 39.83 33.46 -36.12
N PHE A 25 38.54 33.55 -35.81
CA PHE A 25 37.94 33.41 -34.48
C PHE A 25 36.92 32.27 -34.47
N ASN A 26 37.29 31.11 -33.90
CA ASN A 26 36.35 30.04 -33.53
C ASN A 26 35.84 30.29 -32.11
N GLY A 27 34.90 31.23 -31.99
CA GLY A 27 34.58 31.85 -30.70
C GLY A 27 35.56 32.97 -30.34
N PHE A 28 35.09 33.88 -29.51
CA PHE A 28 35.79 35.09 -29.10
C PHE A 28 36.37 34.89 -27.70
N GLN A 29 37.57 34.35 -27.62
CA GLN A 29 38.34 34.22 -26.37
C GLN A 29 39.55 35.15 -26.32
N SER A 30 39.84 35.85 -27.41
CA SER A 30 41.02 36.70 -27.61
C SER A 30 40.73 38.19 -27.38
N ASN A 31 41.73 38.94 -26.91
CA ASN A 31 41.67 40.39 -26.62
C ASN A 31 41.70 41.32 -27.86
N ASN A 32 41.60 40.79 -29.08
CA ASN A 32 41.79 41.55 -30.34
C ASN A 32 40.48 42.09 -30.95
N ILE A 33 39.42 42.21 -30.14
CA ILE A 33 38.16 42.86 -30.53
C ILE A 33 37.94 44.08 -29.64
N SER A 34 37.72 45.23 -30.28
CA SER A 34 37.29 46.47 -29.65
C SER A 34 35.77 46.49 -29.55
N LEU A 35 35.24 46.55 -28.33
CA LEU A 35 33.79 46.58 -28.08
C LEU A 35 33.31 48.01 -27.85
N GLY A 36 32.18 48.36 -28.43
CA GLY A 36 31.48 49.64 -28.29
C GLY A 36 30.00 49.44 -27.95
N GLY A 37 29.40 50.45 -27.32
CA GLY A 37 27.99 50.39 -26.89
C GLY A 37 27.74 49.27 -25.88
N VAL A 38 26.73 48.42 -26.11
CA VAL A 38 26.38 47.29 -25.22
C VAL A 38 26.93 45.93 -25.64
N ALA A 39 27.85 45.91 -26.62
CA ALA A 39 28.46 44.67 -27.07
C ALA A 39 29.32 44.06 -25.95
N ILE A 40 29.16 42.76 -25.71
CA ILE A 40 29.92 42.00 -24.72
C ILE A 40 30.37 40.65 -25.29
N ILE A 41 31.49 40.15 -24.80
CA ILE A 41 31.91 38.76 -25.00
C ILE A 41 31.47 37.95 -23.78
N THR A 42 30.69 36.89 -23.99
CA THR A 42 30.21 36.02 -22.90
C THR A 42 31.35 35.11 -22.39
N PRO A 43 31.23 34.54 -21.17
CA PRO A 43 32.25 33.64 -20.63
C PRO A 43 32.52 32.39 -21.49
N ASN A 44 31.54 31.95 -22.29
CA ASN A 44 31.70 30.84 -23.22
C ASN A 44 32.23 31.26 -24.60
N GLY A 45 32.60 32.54 -24.80
CA GLY A 45 33.21 33.06 -26.02
C GLY A 45 32.22 33.46 -27.13
N LEU A 46 30.95 33.76 -26.82
CA LEU A 46 30.03 34.36 -27.80
C LEU A 46 30.21 35.88 -27.83
N LEU A 47 30.30 36.45 -29.02
CA LEU A 47 30.16 37.89 -29.17
C LEU A 47 28.67 38.24 -29.23
N LYS A 48 28.17 38.91 -28.20
CA LYS A 48 26.79 39.39 -28.11
C LYS A 48 26.77 40.87 -28.39
N LEU A 49 26.20 41.28 -29.52
CA LEU A 49 26.17 42.69 -29.93
C LEU A 49 25.10 43.47 -29.17
N THR A 50 23.89 42.91 -28.98
CA THR A 50 22.81 43.60 -28.25
C THR A 50 22.29 42.77 -27.08
N ASN A 51 21.97 43.46 -25.98
CA ASN A 51 21.13 42.94 -24.90
C ASN A 51 19.77 43.65 -24.97
N SER A 52 18.69 43.08 -24.42
CA SER A 52 17.30 43.55 -24.62
C SER A 52 16.99 44.93 -23.99
N THR A 53 17.69 45.99 -24.38
CA THR A 53 17.51 47.40 -23.98
C THR A 53 17.62 48.30 -25.22
N PHE A 54 17.26 49.59 -25.14
CA PHE A 54 17.25 50.52 -26.29
C PHE A 54 18.64 51.12 -26.56
N VAL A 55 19.51 50.39 -27.26
CA VAL A 55 20.94 50.72 -27.38
C VAL A 55 21.56 50.04 -28.62
N ALA A 56 22.63 50.65 -29.14
CA ALA A 56 23.49 50.05 -30.16
C ALA A 56 24.64 49.27 -29.50
N GLY A 57 25.10 48.22 -30.18
CA GLY A 57 26.33 47.52 -29.81
C GLY A 57 27.19 47.25 -31.02
N GLN A 58 28.49 47.48 -30.86
CA GLN A 58 29.48 47.47 -31.93
C GLN A 58 30.67 46.63 -31.51
N ALA A 59 31.26 45.91 -32.46
CA ALA A 59 32.43 45.09 -32.21
C ALA A 59 33.33 45.10 -33.45
N PHE A 60 34.51 45.70 -33.33
CA PHE A 60 35.46 45.84 -34.43
C PHE A 60 36.74 45.07 -34.13
N TYR A 61 37.38 44.56 -35.17
CA TYR A 61 38.76 44.10 -35.04
C TYR A 61 39.64 45.25 -34.56
N SER A 62 40.50 45.00 -33.57
CA SER A 62 41.18 46.08 -32.83
C SER A 62 42.13 46.91 -33.70
N ASN A 63 42.72 46.31 -34.73
CA ASN A 63 43.70 46.93 -35.63
C ASN A 63 43.03 47.38 -36.95
N SER A 64 43.55 48.44 -37.58
CA SER A 64 43.14 48.81 -38.93
C SER A 64 43.60 47.77 -39.95
N ILE A 65 42.80 47.63 -41.02
CA ILE A 65 43.04 46.80 -42.19
C ILE A 65 43.42 47.73 -43.35
N THR A 66 44.50 47.40 -44.03
CA THR A 66 45.00 48.13 -45.20
C THR A 66 44.33 47.58 -46.46
N PHE A 67 43.48 48.39 -47.09
CA PHE A 67 42.72 47.99 -48.29
C PHE A 67 43.30 48.53 -49.59
N LYS A 68 44.29 49.44 -49.55
CA LYS A 68 44.92 50.01 -50.75
C LYS A 68 46.44 49.93 -50.67
N ASN A 69 47.09 49.76 -51.82
CA ASN A 69 48.55 49.77 -51.89
C ASN A 69 49.10 51.21 -51.87
N LYS A 70 50.09 51.49 -51.02
CA LYS A 70 50.82 52.78 -51.00
C LYS A 70 51.72 52.99 -52.22
N ASP A 71 52.09 51.94 -52.95
CA ASP A 71 53.05 52.03 -54.07
C ASP A 71 52.42 52.43 -55.41
N SER A 72 51.09 52.43 -55.53
CA SER A 72 50.39 52.84 -56.77
C SER A 72 50.50 54.35 -57.06
N LEU A 73 50.83 55.17 -56.06
CA LEU A 73 51.02 56.61 -56.24
C LEU A 73 52.40 56.98 -56.83
N LYS A 74 53.37 56.06 -56.87
CA LYS A 74 54.74 56.35 -57.35
C LYS A 74 54.96 56.07 -58.84
N ASN A 75 54.08 55.32 -59.49
CA ASN A 75 54.24 54.88 -60.89
C ASN A 75 53.21 55.47 -61.87
N GLY A 76 52.68 56.68 -61.62
CA GLY A 76 52.02 57.50 -62.65
C GLY A 76 50.72 56.95 -63.26
N THR A 77 50.18 55.83 -62.78
CA THR A 77 48.87 55.31 -63.15
C THR A 77 47.88 55.61 -62.02
N ASN A 78 46.94 56.55 -62.26
CA ASN A 78 45.91 56.99 -61.31
C ASN A 78 44.82 55.92 -61.09
N SER A 79 45.19 54.71 -60.68
CA SER A 79 44.25 53.70 -60.22
C SER A 79 44.83 53.06 -58.95
N SER A 80 44.37 53.57 -57.81
CA SER A 80 44.50 52.88 -56.54
C SER A 80 43.63 51.64 -56.63
N LEU A 81 44.22 50.46 -56.71
CA LEU A 81 43.45 49.22 -56.72
C LEU A 81 43.10 48.88 -55.26
N VAL A 82 41.80 48.81 -54.97
CA VAL A 82 41.33 48.25 -53.69
C VAL A 82 41.61 46.75 -53.70
N TYR A 83 42.29 46.27 -52.67
CA TYR A 83 42.55 44.85 -52.48
C TYR A 83 41.26 44.06 -52.41
N SER A 84 41.29 42.86 -52.99
CA SER A 84 40.20 41.90 -52.83
C SER A 84 40.12 41.49 -51.36
N PHE A 85 38.93 41.18 -50.87
CA PHE A 85 38.79 40.66 -49.51
C PHE A 85 37.67 39.65 -49.44
N SER A 86 37.75 38.78 -48.45
CA SER A 86 36.69 37.84 -48.13
C SER A 86 36.49 37.77 -46.63
N THR A 87 35.25 37.53 -46.22
CA THR A 87 34.87 37.37 -44.82
C THR A 87 33.77 36.34 -44.70
N THR A 88 33.85 35.50 -43.68
CA THR A 88 32.78 34.58 -43.30
C THR A 88 32.54 34.67 -41.80
N PHE A 89 31.27 34.69 -41.40
CA PHE A 89 30.91 34.69 -40.00
C PHE A 89 29.65 33.88 -39.74
N VAL A 90 29.62 33.27 -38.56
CA VAL A 90 28.46 32.52 -38.08
C VAL A 90 27.73 33.39 -37.07
N PHE A 91 26.45 33.62 -37.27
CA PHE A 91 25.63 34.50 -36.46
C PHE A 91 24.28 33.86 -36.11
N ALA A 92 23.58 34.48 -35.16
CA ALA A 92 22.20 34.17 -34.86
C ALA A 92 21.49 35.40 -34.32
N ILE A 93 20.25 35.61 -34.76
CA ILE A 93 19.35 36.63 -34.22
C ILE A 93 18.26 35.90 -33.42
N VAL A 94 18.33 36.05 -32.10
CA VAL A 94 17.46 35.29 -31.17
C VAL A 94 16.36 36.21 -30.63
N PRO A 95 15.10 36.00 -31.04
CA PRO A 95 13.99 36.81 -30.53
C PRO A 95 13.66 36.43 -29.08
N LYS A 96 13.23 37.41 -28.28
CA LYS A 96 12.78 37.27 -26.89
C LYS A 96 11.31 36.83 -26.81
N TYR A 97 10.49 37.24 -27.77
CA TYR A 97 9.10 36.83 -27.93
C TYR A 97 8.87 36.39 -29.37
N SER A 98 8.11 35.31 -29.56
CA SER A 98 7.79 34.80 -30.90
C SER A 98 7.08 35.87 -31.73
N GLN A 99 7.50 36.05 -32.98
CA GLN A 99 6.86 36.92 -33.99
C GLN A 99 7.12 38.43 -33.86
N VAL A 100 8.04 38.88 -32.99
CA VAL A 100 8.41 40.31 -32.93
C VAL A 100 9.91 40.47 -33.07
N SER A 101 10.33 41.16 -34.13
CA SER A 101 11.74 41.41 -34.41
C SER A 101 12.22 42.77 -33.90
N ALA A 102 13.54 42.94 -33.85
CA ALA A 102 14.20 44.23 -33.59
C ALA A 102 14.76 44.81 -34.89
N HIS A 103 15.58 45.86 -34.80
CA HIS A 103 16.43 46.31 -35.91
C HIS A 103 17.59 45.33 -36.08
N GLY A 104 18.06 45.14 -37.31
CA GLY A 104 18.98 44.06 -37.67
C GLY A 104 20.42 44.17 -37.14
N MET A 105 21.33 43.52 -37.86
CA MET A 105 22.78 43.65 -37.66
C MET A 105 23.48 43.81 -39.00
N SER A 106 24.67 44.40 -39.01
CA SER A 106 25.46 44.53 -40.24
C SER A 106 26.92 44.17 -40.01
N PHE A 107 27.54 43.59 -41.03
CA PHE A 107 28.99 43.64 -41.20
C PHE A 107 29.38 45.00 -41.76
N VAL A 108 30.38 45.65 -41.18
CA VAL A 108 30.71 47.06 -41.46
C VAL A 108 32.20 47.20 -41.75
N ILE A 109 32.51 47.96 -42.81
CA ILE A 109 33.83 48.53 -43.10
C ILE A 109 33.72 50.05 -42.99
N ALA A 110 34.45 50.64 -42.05
CA ALA A 110 34.33 52.06 -41.69
C ALA A 110 35.70 52.70 -41.40
N PRO A 111 35.85 54.03 -41.53
CA PRO A 111 37.13 54.71 -41.27
C PRO A 111 37.50 54.74 -39.77
N THR A 112 36.56 54.45 -38.88
CA THR A 112 36.75 54.42 -37.42
C THR A 112 36.00 53.24 -36.80
N LYS A 113 36.55 52.73 -35.70
CA LYS A 113 35.89 51.74 -34.81
C LYS A 113 35.02 52.37 -33.73
N ASP A 114 35.12 53.69 -33.52
CA ASP A 114 34.26 54.45 -32.60
C ASP A 114 33.07 55.04 -33.36
N LEU A 115 31.92 54.38 -33.23
CA LEU A 115 30.64 54.78 -33.80
C LEU A 115 29.67 55.23 -32.71
N SER A 116 30.17 55.83 -31.62
CA SER A 116 29.36 56.34 -30.50
C SER A 116 28.39 57.46 -30.90
N ALA A 117 28.67 58.19 -31.99
CA ALA A 117 27.80 59.23 -32.55
C ALA A 117 26.69 58.69 -33.49
N ALA A 118 26.65 57.36 -33.72
CA ALA A 118 25.60 56.74 -34.51
C ALA A 118 24.30 56.65 -33.70
N ALA A 119 23.16 56.85 -34.38
CA ALA A 119 21.86 56.72 -33.75
C ALA A 119 21.48 55.24 -33.58
N PRO A 120 20.84 54.86 -32.47
CA PRO A 120 20.27 53.52 -32.31
C PRO A 120 19.03 53.35 -33.22
N SER A 121 18.30 52.23 -33.06
CA SER A 121 17.06 51.97 -33.78
C SER A 121 17.29 51.83 -35.30
N GLU A 122 16.59 52.63 -36.11
CA GLU A 122 16.56 52.52 -37.56
C GLU A 122 17.91 52.76 -38.24
N TYR A 123 18.89 53.37 -37.57
CA TYR A 123 20.20 53.66 -38.19
C TYR A 123 21.24 52.53 -38.07
N LEU A 124 20.83 51.33 -37.61
CA LEU A 124 21.66 50.13 -37.38
C LEU A 124 22.92 50.34 -36.52
N GLY A 125 23.02 51.49 -35.83
CA GLY A 125 24.20 51.86 -35.03
C GLY A 125 25.40 52.23 -35.90
N ILE A 126 25.17 52.57 -37.16
CA ILE A 126 26.21 52.90 -38.16
C ILE A 126 26.12 54.37 -38.55
N PHE A 127 24.91 54.85 -38.85
CA PHE A 127 24.66 56.21 -39.30
C PHE A 127 23.90 57.03 -38.25
N ASN A 128 23.71 58.31 -38.54
CA ASN A 128 22.80 59.19 -37.84
C ASN A 128 22.07 60.08 -38.89
N PRO A 129 21.11 60.92 -38.47
CA PRO A 129 20.34 61.73 -39.43
C PRO A 129 21.17 62.64 -40.34
N THR A 130 22.41 62.99 -39.97
CA THR A 130 23.29 63.86 -40.77
C THR A 130 24.33 63.09 -41.59
N SER A 131 24.69 61.87 -41.20
CA SER A 131 25.67 61.04 -41.91
C SER A 131 25.06 60.04 -42.90
N ASN A 132 23.77 59.72 -42.75
CA ASN A 132 23.05 58.82 -43.67
C ASN A 132 22.91 59.46 -45.06
N GLY A 133 23.47 58.84 -46.10
CA GLY A 133 23.49 59.35 -47.47
C GLY A 133 24.62 60.34 -47.75
N ASN A 134 25.50 60.61 -46.80
CA ASN A 134 26.64 61.50 -46.99
C ASN A 134 27.79 60.73 -47.67
N ALA A 135 28.20 61.17 -48.86
CA ALA A 135 29.29 60.55 -49.62
C ALA A 135 30.64 60.54 -48.86
N SER A 136 30.84 61.46 -47.92
CA SER A 136 32.05 61.54 -47.09
C SER A 136 32.03 60.62 -45.87
N SER A 137 31.01 59.78 -45.69
CA SER A 137 30.96 58.83 -44.55
C SER A 137 31.95 57.66 -44.72
N HIS A 138 32.30 57.29 -45.95
CA HIS A 138 33.21 56.18 -46.27
C HIS A 138 32.79 54.84 -45.63
N VAL A 139 31.50 54.54 -45.58
CA VAL A 139 30.97 53.31 -44.98
C VAL A 139 30.50 52.35 -46.05
N PHE A 140 30.97 51.11 -45.97
CA PHE A 140 30.41 49.96 -46.66
C PHE A 140 29.83 49.00 -45.62
N ALA A 141 28.59 48.55 -45.81
CA ALA A 141 27.99 47.57 -44.92
C ALA A 141 27.19 46.51 -45.68
N VAL A 142 27.14 45.32 -45.11
CA VAL A 142 26.22 44.25 -45.52
C VAL A 142 25.24 44.08 -44.38
N GLU A 143 24.01 44.52 -44.60
CA GLU A 143 22.94 44.54 -43.60
C GLU A 143 22.14 43.23 -43.62
N LEU A 144 21.75 42.82 -42.42
CA LEU A 144 20.84 41.72 -42.13
C LEU A 144 19.65 42.33 -41.39
N ASP A 145 18.73 42.93 -42.14
CA ASP A 145 17.61 43.66 -41.57
C ASP A 145 16.39 42.77 -41.32
N THR A 146 15.82 42.97 -40.13
CA THR A 146 14.67 42.24 -39.63
C THR A 146 13.49 43.16 -39.30
N PHE A 147 13.56 44.41 -39.76
CA PHE A 147 12.51 45.40 -39.63
C PHE A 147 12.29 46.07 -40.98
N ARG A 148 11.05 46.46 -41.30
CA ARG A 148 10.74 47.18 -42.55
C ARG A 148 10.60 48.67 -42.29
N ASN A 149 11.60 49.44 -42.67
CA ASN A 149 11.59 50.89 -42.67
C ASN A 149 11.22 51.46 -44.06
N LEU A 150 10.02 52.05 -44.15
CA LEU A 150 9.56 52.69 -45.39
C LEU A 150 10.40 53.91 -45.80
N GLN A 151 11.07 54.57 -44.86
CA GLN A 151 11.93 55.73 -45.15
C GLN A 151 13.21 55.31 -45.89
N PHE A 152 13.71 54.10 -45.64
CA PHE A 152 14.92 53.55 -46.27
C PHE A 152 14.61 52.62 -47.45
N GLN A 153 13.33 52.51 -47.82
CA GLN A 153 12.84 51.76 -48.99
C GLN A 153 13.01 50.24 -48.85
N ASP A 154 12.97 49.73 -47.62
CA ASP A 154 13.11 48.31 -47.34
C ASP A 154 12.04 47.46 -48.05
N ILE A 155 12.53 46.41 -48.72
CA ILE A 155 11.69 45.51 -49.52
C ILE A 155 10.72 44.69 -48.66
N ASN A 156 11.14 44.29 -47.45
CA ASN A 156 10.35 43.59 -46.43
C ASN A 156 11.05 43.66 -45.07
N ASP A 157 10.49 42.99 -44.05
CA ASP A 157 11.00 42.91 -42.68
C ASP A 157 11.95 41.73 -42.44
N ASN A 158 12.54 41.16 -43.50
CA ASN A 158 13.46 40.02 -43.44
C ASN A 158 14.31 39.95 -44.72
N HIS A 159 15.31 40.83 -44.83
CA HIS A 159 16.14 40.96 -46.02
C HIS A 159 17.63 41.11 -45.71
N VAL A 160 18.44 40.86 -46.75
CA VAL A 160 19.87 41.15 -46.77
C VAL A 160 20.09 42.28 -47.77
N GLY A 161 20.98 43.20 -47.45
CA GLY A 161 21.24 44.41 -48.24
C GLY A 161 22.72 44.76 -48.34
N ILE A 162 23.10 45.51 -49.37
CA ILE A 162 24.43 46.11 -49.52
C ILE A 162 24.29 47.63 -49.45
N ASP A 163 24.83 48.18 -48.38
CA ASP A 163 24.75 49.60 -48.03
C ASP A 163 26.06 50.31 -48.36
N ILE A 164 25.92 51.43 -49.07
CA ILE A 164 27.02 52.28 -49.50
C ILE A 164 26.72 53.70 -49.03
N ASN A 165 27.41 54.15 -47.98
CA ASN A 165 27.25 55.47 -47.35
C ASN A 165 25.81 55.84 -46.92
N SER A 166 24.87 54.90 -46.99
CA SER A 166 23.43 55.10 -46.82
C SER A 166 22.79 53.78 -46.42
N LEU A 167 21.73 53.83 -45.62
CA LEU A 167 20.85 52.69 -45.29
C LEU A 167 19.82 52.38 -46.38
N ASN A 168 19.74 53.21 -47.43
CA ASN A 168 19.03 52.80 -48.63
C ASN A 168 19.94 51.88 -49.43
N SER A 169 19.73 50.58 -49.25
CA SER A 169 20.46 49.49 -49.90
C SER A 169 20.61 49.68 -51.41
N SER A 170 21.84 49.60 -51.92
CA SER A 170 22.11 49.63 -53.37
C SER A 170 21.56 48.39 -54.09
N VAL A 171 21.53 47.25 -53.39
CA VAL A 171 20.83 46.05 -53.79
C VAL A 171 20.37 45.30 -52.55
N SER A 172 19.14 44.79 -52.55
CA SER A 172 18.59 44.02 -51.44
C SER A 172 17.77 42.83 -51.95
N ARG A 173 17.64 41.80 -51.10
CA ARG A 173 16.89 40.58 -51.41
C ARG A 173 16.33 39.95 -50.14
N PRO A 174 15.14 39.32 -50.17
CA PRO A 174 14.62 38.59 -49.01
C PRO A 174 15.65 37.57 -48.52
N ALA A 175 15.77 37.43 -47.20
CA ALA A 175 16.77 36.56 -46.61
C ALA A 175 16.49 35.08 -46.95
N GLY A 176 17.51 34.40 -47.44
CA GLY A 176 17.42 33.04 -47.94
C GLY A 176 18.76 32.56 -48.49
N TYR A 177 18.78 31.33 -48.98
CA TYR A 177 19.93 30.75 -49.67
C TYR A 177 19.47 29.84 -50.80
N PHE A 178 20.37 29.52 -51.72
CA PHE A 178 20.11 28.50 -52.74
C PHE A 178 20.66 27.17 -52.24
N ASP A 179 19.85 26.12 -52.29
CA ASP A 179 20.28 24.76 -51.96
C ASP A 179 21.32 24.29 -53.00
N ASP A 180 22.48 23.81 -52.55
CA ASP A 180 23.56 23.32 -53.42
C ASP A 180 23.18 22.07 -54.24
N VAL A 181 22.11 21.36 -53.85
CA VAL A 181 21.62 20.14 -54.52
C VAL A 181 20.55 20.46 -55.55
N ASN A 182 19.53 21.23 -55.18
CA ASN A 182 18.35 21.46 -56.01
C ASN A 182 18.36 22.84 -56.70
N GLU A 183 19.30 23.72 -56.34
CA GLU A 183 19.38 25.13 -56.77
C GLU A 183 18.12 25.98 -56.48
N GLU A 184 17.21 25.45 -55.67
CA GLU A 184 15.97 26.13 -55.26
C GLU A 184 16.25 27.14 -54.15
N PHE A 185 15.50 28.25 -54.18
CA PHE A 185 15.59 29.28 -53.17
C PHE A 185 14.85 28.86 -51.89
N GLN A 186 15.60 28.74 -50.80
CA GLN A 186 15.07 28.45 -49.46
C GLN A 186 14.96 29.74 -48.66
N ASN A 187 13.75 30.05 -48.20
CA ASN A 187 13.49 31.19 -47.33
C ASN A 187 14.15 30.96 -45.97
N LEU A 188 14.81 32.00 -45.47
CA LEU A 188 15.45 31.99 -44.16
C LEU A 188 14.86 33.12 -43.32
N THR A 189 14.39 32.79 -42.12
CA THR A 189 13.92 33.78 -41.15
C THR A 189 15.10 34.22 -40.30
N LEU A 190 15.61 35.43 -40.55
CA LEU A 190 16.72 36.02 -39.81
C LEU A 190 16.47 36.01 -38.29
N PRO A 191 15.33 36.51 -37.75
CA PRO A 191 15.02 36.41 -36.33
C PRO A 191 14.43 35.02 -35.93
N GLY A 192 14.99 33.93 -36.46
CA GLY A 192 14.54 32.57 -36.20
C GLY A 192 15.20 31.89 -34.99
N GLY A 193 16.23 32.50 -34.41
CA GLY A 193 17.08 31.89 -33.37
C GLY A 193 17.94 30.72 -33.86
N GLN A 194 17.96 30.48 -35.17
CA GLN A 194 18.79 29.47 -35.82
C GLN A 194 20.19 30.02 -36.05
N ILE A 195 21.18 29.12 -36.06
CA ILE A 195 22.56 29.46 -36.37
C ILE A 195 22.70 29.52 -37.89
N MET A 196 23.24 30.62 -38.40
CA MET A 196 23.36 30.92 -39.83
C MET A 196 24.80 31.33 -40.14
N GLN A 197 25.27 31.04 -41.34
CA GLN A 197 26.59 31.46 -41.81
C GLN A 197 26.44 32.36 -43.03
N LEU A 198 27.20 33.45 -43.05
CA LEU A 198 27.25 34.41 -44.14
C LEU A 198 28.66 34.52 -44.70
N TRP A 199 28.75 34.78 -45.99
CA TRP A 199 29.99 35.03 -46.73
C TRP A 199 29.87 36.33 -47.52
N VAL A 200 30.90 37.17 -47.47
CA VAL A 200 31.03 38.37 -48.31
C VAL A 200 32.37 38.28 -49.02
N GLU A 201 32.35 38.47 -50.33
CA GLU A 201 33.55 38.50 -51.17
C GLU A 201 33.52 39.75 -52.04
N TYR A 202 34.64 40.45 -52.06
CA TYR A 202 34.93 41.51 -53.00
C TYR A 202 36.16 41.10 -53.80
N SER A 203 36.02 41.03 -55.12
CA SER A 203 37.12 40.69 -56.02
C SER A 203 37.12 41.62 -57.23
N ASP A 204 38.32 42.04 -57.63
CA ASP A 204 38.55 42.79 -58.88
C ASP A 204 38.67 41.85 -60.10
N LEU A 205 38.81 40.54 -59.87
CA LEU A 205 38.86 39.49 -60.90
C LEU A 205 37.82 38.42 -60.57
N GLU A 206 36.95 38.02 -61.51
CA GLU A 206 35.95 36.96 -61.27
C GLU A 206 36.64 35.64 -60.88
N LYS A 207 36.75 35.40 -59.58
CA LYS A 207 37.14 34.13 -58.97
C LYS A 207 36.10 33.82 -57.91
N GLN A 208 35.26 32.84 -58.22
CA GLN A 208 34.18 32.37 -57.36
C GLN A 208 34.65 31.08 -56.68
N ILE A 209 34.53 30.94 -55.35
CA ILE A 209 34.03 29.68 -54.73
C ILE A 209 33.32 29.95 -53.39
N ASN A 210 32.04 29.56 -53.38
CA ASN A 210 31.13 29.26 -52.27
C ASN A 210 30.46 30.42 -51.48
N PRO A 211 29.10 30.50 -51.52
CA PRO A 211 28.17 29.54 -52.15
C PRO A 211 28.25 29.57 -53.69
N LYS A 212 27.97 28.41 -54.33
CA LYS A 212 27.96 28.26 -55.80
C LYS A 212 27.05 29.29 -56.50
N LYS A 213 26.11 29.87 -55.75
CA LYS A 213 25.22 30.94 -56.20
C LYS A 213 25.06 31.97 -55.08
N PRO A 214 25.55 33.21 -55.23
CA PRO A 214 25.40 34.22 -54.20
C PRO A 214 23.94 34.66 -54.08
N LEU A 215 23.52 35.04 -52.86
CA LEU A 215 22.18 35.61 -52.63
C LEU A 215 22.03 36.95 -53.38
N LEU A 216 23.08 37.78 -53.29
CA LEU A 216 23.19 39.14 -53.81
C LEU A 216 24.53 39.29 -54.56
N SER A 217 24.53 40.06 -55.64
CA SER A 217 25.75 40.46 -56.34
C SER A 217 25.59 41.89 -56.84
N LEU A 218 26.59 42.73 -56.60
CA LEU A 218 26.63 44.12 -57.02
C LEU A 218 27.97 44.40 -57.69
N ARG A 219 27.93 44.92 -58.92
CA ARG A 219 29.13 45.44 -59.60
C ARG A 219 29.31 46.89 -59.18
N TYR A 220 30.21 47.13 -58.23
CA TYR A 220 30.53 48.47 -57.73
C TYR A 220 32.02 48.61 -57.44
N ASP A 221 32.60 49.71 -57.86
CA ASP A 221 34.01 50.05 -57.62
C ASP A 221 34.17 50.66 -56.22
N LEU A 222 34.75 49.88 -55.29
CA LEU A 222 34.94 50.30 -53.90
C LEU A 222 36.05 51.34 -53.72
N ASP A 223 36.84 51.66 -54.74
CA ASP A 223 37.92 52.67 -54.65
C ASP A 223 37.40 54.04 -54.20
N LYS A 224 36.15 54.36 -54.57
CA LYS A 224 35.47 55.62 -54.23
C LYS A 224 35.02 55.72 -52.77
N ILE A 225 34.95 54.60 -52.05
CA ILE A 225 34.39 54.52 -50.70
C ILE A 225 35.49 54.18 -49.69
N ILE A 226 36.29 53.17 -49.98
CA ILE A 226 37.28 52.62 -49.07
C ILE A 226 38.51 53.53 -49.02
N ASN A 227 38.99 53.88 -47.83
CA ASN A 227 40.26 54.58 -47.65
C ASN A 227 41.42 53.58 -47.54
N GLU A 228 42.66 54.08 -47.47
CA GLU A 228 43.86 53.22 -47.36
C GLU A 228 43.78 52.26 -46.17
N GLU A 229 43.39 52.79 -45.02
CA GLU A 229 43.20 52.02 -43.78
C GLU A 229 41.77 52.19 -43.28
N MET A 230 41.12 51.07 -42.98
CA MET A 230 39.74 51.01 -42.49
C MET A 230 39.63 49.98 -41.37
N TYR A 231 38.53 50.00 -40.63
CA TYR A 231 38.21 49.00 -39.61
C TYR A 231 37.08 48.12 -40.11
N VAL A 232 37.18 46.82 -39.80
CA VAL A 232 36.14 45.84 -40.08
C VAL A 232 35.50 45.37 -38.78
N GLY A 233 34.19 45.16 -38.78
CA GLY A 233 33.46 44.80 -37.57
C GLY A 233 31.98 44.56 -37.80
N PHE A 234 31.24 44.56 -36.70
CA PHE A 234 29.79 44.40 -36.68
C PHE A 234 29.14 45.53 -35.90
N SER A 235 27.97 45.94 -36.36
CA SER A 235 27.07 46.85 -35.64
C SER A 235 25.67 46.24 -35.58
N SER A 236 24.97 46.48 -34.48
CA SER A 236 23.57 46.08 -34.33
C SER A 236 22.85 46.97 -33.33
N THR A 237 21.54 47.13 -33.53
CA THR A 237 20.68 47.94 -32.66
C THR A 237 19.46 47.16 -32.20
N THR A 238 18.85 47.63 -31.12
CA THR A 238 17.55 47.15 -30.66
C THR A 238 16.59 48.32 -30.54
N GLY A 239 15.35 48.15 -31.02
CA GLY A 239 14.30 49.17 -31.01
C GLY A 239 13.67 49.35 -29.62
N THR A 240 12.75 50.31 -29.47
CA THR A 240 12.14 50.74 -28.19
C THR A 240 11.51 49.62 -27.37
N LEU A 241 11.21 48.50 -28.00
CA LEU A 241 10.55 47.37 -27.37
C LEU A 241 11.45 46.12 -27.22
N ALA A 242 12.76 46.22 -27.52
CA ALA A 242 13.82 45.31 -27.08
C ALA A 242 13.55 43.79 -27.25
N PHE A 243 13.31 43.39 -28.49
CA PHE A 243 12.76 42.07 -28.81
C PHE A 243 13.75 41.02 -29.35
N ALA A 244 15.02 41.33 -29.60
CA ALA A 244 15.99 40.34 -30.07
C ALA A 244 17.41 40.58 -29.53
N ALA A 245 18.20 39.52 -29.47
CA ALA A 245 19.63 39.56 -29.18
C ALA A 245 20.42 39.04 -30.38
N HIS A 246 21.44 39.80 -30.81
CA HIS A 246 22.29 39.47 -31.95
C HIS A 246 23.61 38.88 -31.47
N TYR A 247 23.97 37.72 -32.03
CA TYR A 247 25.15 36.97 -31.67
C TYR A 247 26.02 36.71 -32.89
N VAL A 248 27.33 36.83 -32.72
CA VAL A 248 28.35 36.28 -33.62
C VAL A 248 29.07 35.17 -32.85
N LEU A 249 29.12 33.98 -33.45
CA LEU A 249 29.68 32.77 -32.86
C LEU A 249 31.12 32.54 -33.32
N GLY A 250 31.43 32.93 -34.55
CA GLY A 250 32.78 32.85 -35.12
C GLY A 250 32.90 33.75 -36.34
N TRP A 251 34.13 34.16 -36.67
CA TRP A 251 34.41 35.13 -37.72
C TRP A 251 35.81 34.92 -38.29
N SER A 252 35.93 34.88 -39.61
CA SER A 252 37.20 34.89 -40.34
C SER A 252 37.19 35.95 -41.43
N PHE A 253 38.34 36.59 -41.62
CA PHE A 253 38.53 37.66 -42.59
C PHE A 253 39.92 37.53 -43.21
N MET A 254 40.03 37.80 -44.51
CA MET A 254 41.30 37.80 -45.24
C MET A 254 41.32 38.86 -46.34
N VAL A 255 42.41 39.64 -46.40
CA VAL A 255 42.73 40.51 -47.55
C VAL A 255 43.53 39.72 -48.59
N ASN A 256 43.25 39.93 -49.87
CA ASN A 256 43.87 39.28 -51.03
C ASN A 256 43.86 37.75 -51.00
N GLY A 257 42.88 37.16 -50.33
CA GLY A 257 42.73 35.71 -50.24
C GLY A 257 41.34 35.31 -49.79
N MET A 258 41.19 34.01 -49.49
CA MET A 258 39.94 33.40 -49.05
C MET A 258 39.94 33.22 -47.54
N ALA A 259 38.94 33.76 -46.87
CA ALA A 259 38.74 33.63 -45.45
C ALA A 259 38.66 32.15 -45.07
N ARG A 260 39.36 31.79 -44.00
CA ARG A 260 39.44 30.41 -43.54
C ARG A 260 38.07 29.91 -43.09
N GLU A 261 37.76 28.67 -43.45
CA GLU A 261 36.51 28.01 -43.06
C GLU A 261 36.41 27.85 -41.53
N LEU A 262 35.25 28.18 -40.97
CA LEU A 262 34.98 28.10 -39.53
C LEU A 262 34.66 26.67 -39.11
N GLU A 263 35.23 26.23 -37.99
CA GLU A 263 34.98 24.90 -37.45
C GLU A 263 33.67 24.88 -36.65
N LEU A 264 32.54 24.62 -37.33
CA LEU A 264 31.19 24.70 -36.74
C LEU A 264 31.03 23.90 -35.44
N SER A 265 31.75 22.78 -35.28
CA SER A 265 31.72 21.96 -34.07
C SER A 265 32.40 22.59 -32.85
N LYS A 266 33.33 23.54 -33.05
CA LYS A 266 34.05 24.25 -31.98
C LYS A 266 33.37 25.56 -31.57
N LEU A 267 32.35 25.98 -32.30
CA LEU A 267 31.66 27.24 -32.03
C LEU A 267 30.91 27.20 -30.68
N PRO A 268 30.87 28.33 -29.96
CA PRO A 268 30.17 28.42 -28.68
C PRO A 268 28.65 28.27 -28.85
N LYS A 269 28.01 27.61 -27.88
CA LYS A 269 26.57 27.31 -27.94
C LYS A 269 25.73 28.53 -27.56
N LEU A 270 24.68 28.80 -28.34
CA LEU A 270 23.67 29.82 -28.03
C LEU A 270 22.98 29.55 -26.68
N PRO A 271 22.61 30.60 -25.93
CA PRO A 271 21.84 30.44 -24.70
C PRO A 271 20.45 29.85 -25.01
N ARG A 272 20.01 28.86 -24.22
CA ARG A 272 18.67 28.28 -24.33
C ARG A 272 17.62 29.30 -23.86
N ILE A 273 16.98 29.98 -24.80
CA ILE A 273 15.86 30.89 -24.53
C ILE A 273 14.56 30.19 -24.91
N GLY A 274 13.79 29.81 -23.89
CA GLY A 274 12.48 29.18 -24.02
C GLY A 274 11.95 28.79 -22.63
N PRO A 275 10.63 28.71 -22.42
CA PRO A 275 10.10 28.20 -21.17
C PRO A 275 10.59 26.77 -20.97
N LYS A 276 11.18 26.46 -19.80
CA LYS A 276 11.39 25.07 -19.40
C LYS A 276 10.03 24.38 -19.50
N LYS A 277 9.89 23.39 -20.39
CA LYS A 277 8.71 22.52 -20.41
C LYS A 277 8.57 21.93 -19.01
N LYS A 278 7.63 22.44 -18.20
CA LYS A 278 7.18 21.71 -17.01
C LYS A 278 6.36 20.55 -17.55
N HIS A 279 6.81 19.33 -17.28
CA HIS A 279 6.06 18.13 -17.62
C HIS A 279 4.68 18.22 -16.95
N ILE A 280 3.61 18.20 -17.75
CA ILE A 280 2.20 18.18 -17.31
C ILE A 280 1.93 17.03 -16.31
N PHE A 281 2.76 15.97 -16.35
CA PHE A 281 2.77 14.85 -15.40
C PHE A 281 2.86 15.31 -13.93
N LEU A 282 3.58 16.39 -13.64
CA LEU A 282 3.81 16.84 -12.26
C LEU A 282 2.63 17.62 -11.66
N THR A 283 1.73 18.16 -12.50
CA THR A 283 0.70 19.12 -12.05
C THR A 283 -0.69 18.53 -11.89
N ILE A 284 -1.03 17.43 -12.58
CA ILE A 284 -2.37 16.81 -12.49
C ILE A 284 -2.28 15.33 -12.09
N GLU A 285 -1.37 14.55 -12.66
CA GLU A 285 -1.28 13.12 -12.36
C GLU A 285 -0.65 12.85 -10.98
N LEU A 286 0.39 13.58 -10.58
CA LEU A 286 1.00 13.45 -9.26
C LEU A 286 0.03 13.72 -8.08
N PRO A 287 -0.77 14.81 -8.07
CA PRO A 287 -1.76 14.99 -7.01
C PRO A 287 -2.88 13.95 -7.05
N LEU A 288 -3.28 13.45 -8.22
CA LEU A 288 -4.27 12.37 -8.33
C LEU A 288 -3.73 11.06 -7.74
N ILE A 289 -2.46 10.71 -8.04
CA ILE A 289 -1.78 9.55 -7.48
C ILE A 289 -1.62 9.70 -5.96
N LEU A 290 -1.26 10.89 -5.46
CA LEU A 290 -1.17 11.17 -4.02
C LEU A 290 -2.52 11.04 -3.31
N VAL A 291 -3.61 11.50 -3.93
CA VAL A 291 -4.98 11.34 -3.40
C VAL A 291 -5.39 9.87 -3.38
N ILE A 292 -5.08 9.10 -4.43
CA ILE A 292 -5.36 7.65 -4.48
C ILE A 292 -4.56 6.92 -3.38
N ILE A 293 -3.28 7.23 -3.20
CA ILE A 293 -2.44 6.66 -2.12
C ILE A 293 -3.01 7.03 -0.74
N LEU A 294 -3.43 8.28 -0.55
CA LEU A 294 -4.05 8.73 0.70
C LEU A 294 -5.36 7.97 0.98
N LEU A 295 -6.21 7.77 -0.03
CA LEU A 295 -7.46 7.00 0.12
C LEU A 295 -7.19 5.52 0.45
N LEU A 296 -6.20 4.90 -0.21
CA LEU A 296 -5.82 3.51 0.08
C LEU A 296 -5.22 3.35 1.48
N THR A 297 -4.40 4.30 1.94
CA THR A 297 -3.85 4.26 3.31
C THR A 297 -4.93 4.50 4.37
N ILE A 298 -5.85 5.45 4.15
CA ILE A 298 -7.01 5.66 5.04
C ILE A 298 -7.88 4.40 5.07
N SER A 299 -8.21 3.82 3.91
CA SER A 299 -8.96 2.56 3.83
C SER A 299 -8.23 1.42 4.55
N GLY A 300 -6.92 1.29 4.36
CA GLY A 300 -6.08 0.32 5.07
C GLY A 300 -6.06 0.54 6.59
N ILE A 301 -5.98 1.79 7.06
CA ILE A 301 -6.04 2.14 8.48
C ILE A 301 -7.43 1.90 9.05
N VAL A 302 -8.49 2.23 8.33
CA VAL A 302 -9.88 1.96 8.72
C VAL A 302 -10.12 0.46 8.77
N TYR A 303 -9.69 -0.29 7.76
CA TYR A 303 -9.74 -1.75 7.74
C TYR A 303 -8.92 -2.34 8.87
N TYR A 304 -7.70 -1.85 9.12
CA TYR A 304 -6.85 -2.29 10.22
C TYR A 304 -7.48 -1.96 11.58
N ARG A 305 -8.04 -0.77 11.77
CA ARG A 305 -8.74 -0.39 13.00
C ARG A 305 -10.04 -1.16 13.17
N TRP A 306 -10.77 -1.42 12.09
CA TRP A 306 -11.96 -2.27 12.10
C TRP A 306 -11.59 -3.70 12.45
N ARG A 307 -10.56 -4.28 11.84
CA ARG A 307 -9.98 -5.59 12.19
C ARG A 307 -9.51 -5.59 13.64
N LYS A 308 -8.72 -4.62 14.08
CA LYS A 308 -8.24 -4.51 15.46
C LYS A 308 -9.40 -4.40 16.44
N LYS A 309 -10.44 -3.60 16.16
CA LYS A 309 -11.68 -3.57 16.96
C LYS A 309 -12.47 -4.88 16.87
N LYS A 310 -12.47 -5.55 15.72
CA LYS A 310 -13.03 -6.88 15.46
C LYS A 310 -12.14 -8.01 15.98
N PHE A 311 -11.02 -7.74 16.65
CA PHE A 311 -10.22 -8.76 17.34
C PHE A 311 -9.67 -8.23 18.67
N ALA A 312 -10.20 -7.11 19.16
CA ALA A 312 -9.76 -6.51 20.42
C ALA A 312 -10.25 -7.41 21.56
N GLU A 313 -9.30 -7.92 22.33
CA GLU A 313 -9.51 -8.79 23.48
C GLU A 313 -9.52 -7.92 24.76
N VAL A 314 -10.37 -8.30 25.72
CA VAL A 314 -10.44 -7.68 27.04
C VAL A 314 -9.66 -8.59 27.99
N LEU A 315 -8.64 -8.05 28.65
CA LEU A 315 -7.88 -8.72 29.71
C LEU A 315 -8.31 -8.13 31.06
N GLU A 316 -8.65 -8.99 32.02
CA GLU A 316 -8.99 -8.63 33.40
C GLU A 316 -8.04 -9.38 34.35
N ASP A 317 -7.80 -8.82 35.53
CA ASP A 317 -6.73 -9.22 36.45
C ASP A 317 -6.82 -10.69 36.93
N TRP A 318 -8.03 -11.28 36.94
CA TRP A 318 -8.24 -12.69 37.31
C TRP A 318 -7.69 -13.70 36.27
N GLU A 319 -7.41 -13.27 35.03
CA GLU A 319 -6.88 -14.13 33.96
C GLU A 319 -5.42 -14.56 34.20
N LEU A 320 -4.70 -13.88 35.10
CA LEU A 320 -3.30 -14.19 35.47
C LEU A 320 -3.18 -15.30 36.54
N GLU A 321 -4.26 -15.58 37.29
CA GLU A 321 -4.18 -16.32 38.56
C GLU A 321 -4.71 -17.77 38.45
N TYR A 322 -5.57 -18.09 37.47
CA TYR A 322 -6.36 -19.35 37.49
C TYR A 322 -6.25 -20.34 36.29
N GLY A 323 -5.53 -20.06 35.19
CA GLY A 323 -5.38 -20.99 34.01
C GLY A 323 -6.69 -21.18 33.20
N PRO A 324 -6.82 -21.97 32.10
CA PRO A 324 -5.90 -22.60 31.11
C PRO A 324 -5.57 -21.71 29.86
N HIS A 325 -4.98 -22.28 28.78
CA HIS A 325 -4.49 -21.55 27.58
C HIS A 325 -5.61 -20.75 26.89
N ARG A 326 -5.51 -19.42 26.91
CA ARG A 326 -6.44 -18.52 26.21
C ARG A 326 -6.28 -18.66 24.69
N PHE A 327 -7.37 -18.97 24.00
CA PHE A 327 -7.42 -19.04 22.54
C PHE A 327 -7.78 -17.67 21.94
N LYS A 328 -7.15 -17.33 20.81
CA LYS A 328 -7.54 -16.16 20.02
C LYS A 328 -8.85 -16.46 19.30
N TYR A 329 -9.79 -15.51 19.34
CA TYR A 329 -11.09 -15.66 18.65
C TYR A 329 -10.93 -15.99 17.17
N LYS A 330 -9.94 -15.38 16.49
CA LYS A 330 -9.66 -15.61 15.07
C LYS A 330 -9.37 -17.10 14.79
N ASP A 331 -8.63 -17.75 15.68
CA ASP A 331 -8.20 -19.13 15.47
C ASP A 331 -9.39 -20.07 15.64
N LEU A 332 -10.27 -19.81 16.62
CA LEU A 332 -11.52 -20.54 16.80
C LEU A 332 -12.51 -20.29 15.66
N TYR A 333 -12.64 -19.04 15.20
CA TYR A 333 -13.48 -18.70 14.05
C TYR A 333 -13.03 -19.41 12.77
N VAL A 334 -11.72 -19.53 12.55
CA VAL A 334 -11.19 -20.31 11.41
C VAL A 334 -11.40 -21.80 11.63
N ALA A 335 -11.17 -22.29 12.86
CA ALA A 335 -11.32 -23.70 13.18
C ALA A 335 -12.75 -24.21 12.97
N THR A 336 -13.76 -23.40 13.25
CA THR A 336 -15.20 -23.73 13.12
C THR A 336 -15.80 -23.25 11.80
N GLU A 337 -14.97 -22.89 10.80
CA GLU A 337 -15.41 -22.37 9.50
C GLU A 337 -16.37 -21.16 9.60
N GLY A 338 -16.18 -20.34 10.63
CA GLY A 338 -17.01 -19.18 10.91
C GLY A 338 -18.22 -19.44 11.80
N PHE A 339 -18.19 -20.54 12.55
CA PHE A 339 -19.34 -21.08 13.30
C PHE A 339 -20.49 -21.47 12.35
N ASP A 340 -20.13 -22.12 11.24
CA ASP A 340 -21.09 -22.62 10.26
C ASP A 340 -21.99 -23.69 10.89
N ASP A 341 -23.28 -23.68 10.56
CA ASP A 341 -24.24 -24.65 11.10
C ASP A 341 -23.94 -26.09 10.65
N LYS A 342 -23.13 -26.31 9.61
CA LYS A 342 -22.60 -27.63 9.23
C LYS A 342 -21.69 -28.24 10.28
N GLU A 343 -20.96 -27.42 11.02
CA GLU A 343 -20.09 -27.86 12.11
C GLU A 343 -20.84 -27.92 13.46
N LEU A 344 -22.15 -27.68 13.50
CA LEU A 344 -22.92 -27.69 14.73
C LEU A 344 -23.11 -29.11 15.27
N LEU A 345 -22.58 -29.37 16.48
CA LEU A 345 -22.68 -30.66 17.17
C LEU A 345 -23.96 -30.78 18.03
N GLY A 346 -24.42 -29.64 18.55
CA GLY A 346 -25.61 -29.58 19.40
C GLY A 346 -25.95 -28.17 19.87
N ILE A 347 -27.20 -28.03 20.30
CA ILE A 347 -27.75 -26.82 20.93
C ILE A 347 -28.29 -27.25 22.30
N GLY A 348 -27.89 -26.54 23.36
CA GLY A 348 -28.39 -26.75 24.71
C GLY A 348 -28.74 -25.44 25.40
N GLY A 349 -29.24 -25.52 26.64
CA GLY A 349 -29.55 -24.32 27.46
C GLY A 349 -28.35 -23.40 27.69
N PHE A 350 -27.14 -23.95 27.56
CA PHE A 350 -25.87 -23.25 27.77
C PHE A 350 -25.23 -22.72 26.49
N GLY A 351 -25.94 -22.78 25.35
CA GLY A 351 -25.48 -22.24 24.07
C GLY A 351 -25.32 -23.29 22.96
N ARG A 352 -24.46 -22.99 21.98
CA ARG A 352 -24.25 -23.81 20.77
C ARG A 352 -22.86 -24.41 20.79
N VAL A 353 -22.72 -25.69 20.43
CA VAL A 353 -21.42 -26.38 20.38
C VAL A 353 -21.07 -26.69 18.94
N TYR A 354 -19.90 -26.26 18.50
CA TYR A 354 -19.40 -26.46 17.15
C TYR A 354 -18.18 -27.37 17.16
N ARG A 355 -18.06 -28.24 16.18
CA ARG A 355 -16.81 -28.91 15.85
C ARG A 355 -15.85 -27.90 15.22
N GLY A 356 -14.55 -28.07 15.46
CA GLY A 356 -13.56 -27.31 14.74
C GLY A 356 -12.22 -28.01 14.70
N VAL A 357 -11.38 -27.60 13.76
CA VAL A 357 -10.02 -28.12 13.61
C VAL A 357 -9.03 -26.98 13.81
N LEU A 358 -8.23 -27.05 14.87
CA LEU A 358 -7.28 -25.98 15.20
C LEU A 358 -6.26 -25.80 14.05
N PRO A 359 -6.07 -24.56 13.55
CA PRO A 359 -5.36 -24.34 12.29
C PRO A 359 -3.88 -24.75 12.32
N ILE A 360 -3.23 -24.64 13.49
CA ILE A 360 -1.80 -24.92 13.70
C ILE A 360 -1.58 -26.39 14.06
N SER A 361 -2.23 -26.87 15.13
CA SER A 361 -2.01 -28.23 15.66
C SER A 361 -2.78 -29.32 14.92
N LYS A 362 -3.78 -28.96 14.11
CA LYS A 362 -4.71 -29.89 13.43
C LYS A 362 -5.52 -30.79 14.37
N ILE A 363 -5.58 -30.43 15.65
CA ILE A 363 -6.37 -31.14 16.65
C ILE A 363 -7.84 -30.77 16.47
N GLU A 364 -8.72 -31.78 16.48
CA GLU A 364 -10.16 -31.61 16.51
C GLU A 364 -10.61 -31.19 17.91
N VAL A 365 -11.44 -30.16 17.97
CA VAL A 365 -11.95 -29.57 19.21
C VAL A 365 -13.45 -29.37 19.14
N ALA A 366 -14.10 -29.34 20.30
CA ALA A 366 -15.47 -28.86 20.46
C ALA A 366 -15.45 -27.45 21.04
N VAL A 367 -16.03 -26.48 20.33
CA VAL A 367 -16.11 -25.07 20.72
C VAL A 367 -17.54 -24.75 21.17
N LYS A 368 -17.75 -24.64 22.48
CA LYS A 368 -19.02 -24.24 23.09
C LYS A 368 -19.10 -22.72 23.11
N LYS A 369 -19.99 -22.15 22.30
CA LYS A 369 -20.36 -20.73 22.29
C LYS A 369 -21.52 -20.51 23.25
N VAL A 370 -21.20 -19.96 24.42
CA VAL A 370 -22.14 -19.67 25.49
C VAL A 370 -23.03 -18.49 25.09
N SER A 371 -24.33 -18.60 25.34
CA SER A 371 -25.26 -17.51 25.05
C SER A 371 -24.95 -16.30 25.94
N HIS A 372 -24.77 -15.14 25.32
CA HIS A 372 -24.42 -13.89 26.01
C HIS A 372 -25.64 -13.16 26.60
N GLU A 373 -26.85 -13.66 26.39
CA GLU A 373 -28.08 -12.91 26.65
C GLU A 373 -28.47 -12.81 28.14
N SER A 374 -27.67 -13.37 29.07
CA SER A 374 -28.00 -13.34 30.51
C SER A 374 -26.78 -13.21 31.44
N ARG A 375 -26.99 -12.65 32.64
CA ARG A 375 -26.01 -12.70 33.75
C ARG A 375 -25.67 -14.14 34.16
N GLN A 376 -26.56 -15.08 33.85
CA GLN A 376 -26.40 -16.50 34.14
C GLN A 376 -25.32 -17.13 33.24
N GLY A 377 -25.33 -16.87 31.93
CA GLY A 377 -24.32 -17.40 31.01
C GLY A 377 -22.89 -17.00 31.36
N MET A 378 -22.70 -15.76 31.88
CA MET A 378 -21.39 -15.33 32.40
C MET A 378 -20.95 -16.12 33.64
N ARG A 379 -21.88 -16.36 34.58
CA ARG A 379 -21.59 -17.14 35.78
C ARG A 379 -21.20 -18.57 35.44
N GLU A 380 -21.89 -19.17 34.47
CA GLU A 380 -21.63 -20.53 34.01
C GLU A 380 -20.28 -20.63 33.29
N PHE A 381 -19.98 -19.66 32.43
CA PHE A 381 -18.68 -19.56 31.76
C PHE A 381 -17.52 -19.50 32.77
N ILE A 382 -17.64 -18.66 33.81
CA ILE A 382 -16.63 -18.55 34.87
C ILE A 382 -16.57 -19.84 35.70
N ALA A 383 -17.73 -20.38 36.10
CA ALA A 383 -17.80 -21.62 36.88
C ALA A 383 -17.09 -22.76 36.17
N GLU A 384 -17.28 -22.89 34.86
CA GLU A 384 -16.66 -23.94 34.06
C GLU A 384 -15.13 -23.76 33.96
N ILE A 385 -14.63 -22.54 33.71
CA ILE A 385 -13.18 -22.27 33.68
C ILE A 385 -12.53 -22.58 35.04
N VAL A 386 -13.14 -22.12 36.13
CA VAL A 386 -12.58 -22.30 37.48
C VAL A 386 -12.67 -23.77 37.92
N SER A 387 -13.74 -24.47 37.57
CA SER A 387 -13.98 -25.85 38.03
C SER A 387 -13.11 -26.86 37.30
N ILE A 388 -13.10 -26.85 35.96
CA ILE A 388 -12.43 -27.89 35.16
C ILE A 388 -11.13 -27.46 34.50
N GLY A 389 -10.76 -26.18 34.59
CA GLY A 389 -9.54 -25.66 33.94
C GLY A 389 -8.25 -26.38 34.36
N ARG A 390 -8.22 -26.93 35.58
CA ARG A 390 -7.07 -27.69 36.14
C ARG A 390 -7.34 -29.19 36.32
N LEU A 391 -8.58 -29.62 36.20
CA LEU A 391 -8.96 -31.02 36.36
C LEU A 391 -8.42 -31.84 35.19
N ARG A 392 -7.84 -33.00 35.51
CA ARG A 392 -7.38 -33.98 34.52
C ARG A 392 -7.74 -35.38 34.98
N HIS A 393 -8.73 -35.96 34.32
CA HIS A 393 -9.15 -37.34 34.59
C HIS A 393 -9.68 -37.98 33.30
N ARG A 394 -9.39 -39.27 33.10
CA ARG A 394 -9.80 -40.00 31.87
C ARG A 394 -11.31 -40.06 31.65
N ASN A 395 -12.10 -39.89 32.72
CA ASN A 395 -13.56 -39.89 32.69
C ASN A 395 -14.18 -38.50 32.86
N ILE A 396 -13.42 -37.43 32.62
CA ILE A 396 -13.90 -36.04 32.58
C ILE A 396 -13.53 -35.44 31.23
N VAL A 397 -14.43 -34.66 30.63
CA VAL A 397 -14.16 -33.96 29.37
C VAL A 397 -13.15 -32.85 29.64
N GLN A 398 -12.00 -32.90 28.96
CA GLN A 398 -10.92 -31.95 29.19
C GLN A 398 -11.26 -30.58 28.60
N LEU A 399 -11.25 -29.54 29.44
CA LEU A 399 -11.18 -28.15 28.99
C LEU A 399 -9.76 -27.86 28.52
N LEU A 400 -9.60 -27.51 27.24
CA LEU A 400 -8.33 -27.15 26.62
C LEU A 400 -8.03 -25.66 26.79
N GLY A 401 -9.07 -24.83 26.83
CA GLY A 401 -8.93 -23.39 26.90
C GLY A 401 -10.26 -22.67 26.77
N TYR A 402 -10.16 -21.34 26.73
CA TYR A 402 -11.32 -20.47 26.57
C TYR A 402 -10.97 -19.26 25.70
N CYS A 403 -11.99 -18.58 25.19
CA CYS A 403 -11.87 -17.29 24.52
C CYS A 403 -12.99 -16.37 24.97
N ARG A 404 -12.64 -15.15 25.39
CA ARG A 404 -13.58 -14.11 25.81
C ARG A 404 -13.35 -12.86 24.98
N ARG A 405 -14.39 -12.35 24.32
CA ARG A 405 -14.30 -11.11 23.53
C ARG A 405 -15.65 -10.48 23.24
N LYS A 406 -15.88 -9.21 23.63
CA LYS A 406 -17.02 -8.37 23.17
C LYS A 406 -18.36 -9.13 23.09
N GLY A 407 -18.73 -9.78 24.17
CA GLY A 407 -19.95 -10.57 24.26
C GLY A 407 -19.89 -11.97 23.63
N GLU A 408 -18.73 -12.43 23.20
CA GLU A 408 -18.46 -13.81 22.83
C GLU A 408 -17.78 -14.51 24.00
N LEU A 409 -18.40 -15.58 24.47
CA LEU A 409 -17.93 -16.46 25.55
C LEU A 409 -17.78 -17.85 24.96
N LEU A 410 -16.54 -18.32 24.80
CA LEU A 410 -16.22 -19.56 24.10
C LEU A 410 -15.39 -20.47 25.00
N LEU A 411 -15.79 -21.72 25.12
CA LEU A 411 -15.06 -22.76 25.84
C LEU A 411 -14.61 -23.82 24.82
N VAL A 412 -13.38 -24.31 24.95
CA VAL A 412 -12.75 -25.22 23.99
C VAL A 412 -12.42 -26.53 24.69
N TYR A 413 -12.96 -27.64 24.18
CA TYR A 413 -12.80 -28.98 24.74
C TYR A 413 -12.19 -29.94 23.72
N ASP A 414 -11.72 -31.08 24.20
CA ASP A 414 -11.52 -32.26 23.35
C ASP A 414 -12.80 -32.61 22.60
N TYR A 415 -12.68 -32.92 21.31
CA TYR A 415 -13.80 -33.40 20.51
C TYR A 415 -14.16 -34.84 20.87
N MET A 416 -15.46 -35.09 21.08
CA MET A 416 -16.01 -36.42 21.40
C MET A 416 -16.81 -36.94 20.19
N PRO A 417 -16.23 -37.83 19.36
CA PRO A 417 -16.81 -38.18 18.06
C PRO A 417 -18.14 -38.94 18.17
N ASN A 418 -18.33 -39.71 19.26
CA ASN A 418 -19.54 -40.49 19.46
C ASN A 418 -20.68 -39.68 20.13
N GLY A 419 -20.44 -38.42 20.52
CA GLY A 419 -21.45 -37.55 21.10
C GLY A 419 -21.92 -37.99 22.49
N SER A 420 -23.14 -37.62 22.87
CA SER A 420 -23.71 -37.85 24.20
C SER A 420 -24.39 -39.21 24.34
N LEU A 421 -24.34 -39.77 25.56
CA LEU A 421 -24.87 -41.09 25.89
C LEU A 421 -26.40 -41.19 25.69
N ASP A 422 -27.14 -40.12 25.96
CA ASP A 422 -28.60 -40.08 25.85
C ASP A 422 -29.10 -40.43 24.43
N ARG A 423 -28.30 -40.13 23.40
CA ARG A 423 -28.58 -40.52 22.01
C ARG A 423 -28.65 -42.04 21.86
N PHE A 424 -27.76 -42.77 22.52
CA PHE A 424 -27.73 -44.23 22.47
C PHE A 424 -28.81 -44.92 23.31
N LEU A 425 -29.33 -44.24 24.34
CA LEU A 425 -30.37 -44.78 25.21
C LEU A 425 -31.78 -44.52 24.63
N HIS A 426 -32.06 -43.27 24.24
CA HIS A 426 -33.43 -42.82 23.93
C HIS A 426 -33.70 -42.67 22.44
N ASN A 427 -32.73 -42.18 21.67
CA ASN A 427 -32.94 -41.77 20.28
C ASN A 427 -32.40 -42.85 19.34
N SER A 428 -33.17 -43.95 19.19
CA SER A 428 -32.90 -45.14 18.35
C SER A 428 -31.80 -44.95 17.29
N PRO A 429 -30.52 -45.22 17.61
CA PRO A 429 -29.46 -45.23 16.62
C PRO A 429 -29.43 -46.58 15.90
N ASP A 430 -28.77 -46.65 14.73
CA ASP A 430 -28.40 -47.90 14.06
C ASP A 430 -27.48 -48.80 14.92
N ILE A 431 -26.91 -48.25 16.00
CA ILE A 431 -25.98 -48.91 16.92
C ILE A 431 -26.47 -48.72 18.37
N MET A 432 -26.84 -49.81 19.03
CA MET A 432 -27.21 -49.83 20.46
C MET A 432 -26.05 -50.24 21.36
N LEU A 433 -26.00 -49.67 22.57
CA LEU A 433 -25.05 -50.09 23.59
C LEU A 433 -25.50 -51.40 24.24
N ASN A 434 -24.63 -52.42 24.17
CA ASN A 434 -24.81 -53.66 24.93
C ASN A 434 -24.55 -53.45 26.43
N TRP A 435 -24.88 -54.46 27.24
CA TRP A 435 -24.75 -54.38 28.69
C TRP A 435 -23.32 -54.05 29.14
N LYS A 436 -22.31 -54.73 28.58
CA LYS A 436 -20.89 -54.52 28.91
C LYS A 436 -20.46 -53.07 28.69
N GLN A 437 -20.94 -52.43 27.62
CA GLN A 437 -20.67 -51.02 27.35
C GLN A 437 -21.39 -50.10 28.35
N ARG A 438 -22.67 -50.36 28.64
CA ARG A 438 -23.44 -49.60 29.64
C ARG A 438 -22.80 -49.67 31.03
N PHE A 439 -22.38 -50.86 31.46
CA PHE A 439 -21.70 -51.06 32.73
C PHE A 439 -20.34 -50.35 32.77
N ARG A 440 -19.56 -50.37 31.68
CA ARG A 440 -18.33 -49.57 31.56
C ARG A 440 -18.58 -48.07 31.69
N VAL A 441 -19.64 -47.57 31.05
CA VAL A 441 -20.04 -46.16 31.13
C VAL A 441 -20.35 -45.77 32.58
N ILE A 442 -21.16 -46.59 33.27
CA ILE A 442 -21.49 -46.41 34.69
C ILE A 442 -20.22 -46.29 35.55
N LYS A 443 -19.29 -47.24 35.40
CA LYS A 443 -18.02 -47.24 36.14
C LYS A 443 -17.15 -46.03 35.82
N GLY A 444 -17.13 -45.61 34.56
CA GLY A 444 -16.41 -44.41 34.13
C GLY A 444 -16.95 -43.15 34.79
N VAL A 445 -18.27 -42.94 34.78
CA VAL A 445 -18.89 -41.77 35.42
C VAL A 445 -18.70 -41.81 36.93
N ALA A 446 -18.82 -42.97 37.57
CA ALA A 446 -18.54 -43.13 38.99
C ALA A 446 -17.11 -42.73 39.35
N ALA A 447 -16.13 -43.19 38.58
CA ALA A 447 -14.73 -42.82 38.78
C ALA A 447 -14.48 -41.32 38.58
N GLY A 448 -15.13 -40.69 37.58
CA GLY A 448 -15.07 -39.25 37.36
C GLY A 448 -15.63 -38.46 38.54
N LEU A 449 -16.80 -38.83 39.05
CA LEU A 449 -17.41 -38.17 40.21
C LEU A 449 -16.63 -38.38 41.51
N LYS A 450 -16.10 -39.60 41.74
CA LYS A 450 -15.19 -39.85 42.87
C LYS A 450 -14.00 -38.90 42.83
N TYR A 451 -13.38 -38.74 41.66
CA TYR A 451 -12.25 -37.83 41.50
C TYR A 451 -12.63 -36.38 41.85
N LEU A 452 -13.80 -35.90 41.38
CA LEU A 452 -14.31 -34.56 41.70
C LEU A 452 -14.60 -34.35 43.20
N HIS A 453 -15.09 -35.38 43.88
CA HIS A 453 -15.51 -35.26 45.28
C HIS A 453 -14.39 -35.46 46.30
N GLN A 454 -13.34 -36.20 45.95
CA GLN A 454 -12.38 -36.71 46.94
C GLN A 454 -10.91 -36.68 46.51
N ASP A 455 -10.60 -36.93 45.23
CA ASP A 455 -9.20 -37.12 44.80
C ASP A 455 -8.54 -35.83 44.26
N TRP A 456 -9.30 -34.75 44.06
CA TRP A 456 -8.80 -33.44 43.67
C TRP A 456 -8.48 -32.54 44.87
N ASP A 457 -7.71 -31.47 44.68
CA ASP A 457 -7.32 -30.52 45.74
C ASP A 457 -8.53 -29.82 46.41
N GLN A 458 -9.63 -29.65 45.66
CA GLN A 458 -10.88 -29.06 46.12
C GLN A 458 -12.06 -29.97 45.78
N VAL A 459 -13.12 -29.91 46.59
CA VAL A 459 -14.37 -30.64 46.33
C VAL A 459 -15.12 -29.91 45.22
N VAL A 460 -15.37 -30.61 44.11
CA VAL A 460 -16.16 -30.09 42.98
C VAL A 460 -17.52 -30.78 42.95
N ILE A 461 -18.58 -30.01 43.18
CA ILE A 461 -19.96 -30.49 43.06
C ILE A 461 -20.46 -30.15 41.66
N HIS A 462 -20.82 -31.16 40.88
CA HIS A 462 -21.16 -31.04 39.46
C HIS A 462 -22.55 -30.43 39.25
N ARG A 463 -23.56 -30.87 40.00
CA ARG A 463 -24.96 -30.38 40.01
C ARG A 463 -25.80 -30.63 38.76
N ASP A 464 -25.28 -31.35 37.77
CA ASP A 464 -26.02 -31.67 36.53
C ASP A 464 -25.56 -32.99 35.92
N VAL A 465 -25.43 -34.02 36.77
CA VAL A 465 -25.10 -35.39 36.33
C VAL A 465 -26.33 -35.98 35.64
N LYS A 466 -26.22 -36.27 34.35
CA LYS A 466 -27.27 -36.87 33.51
C LYS A 466 -26.70 -37.47 32.23
N ALA A 467 -27.44 -38.36 31.55
CA ALA A 467 -26.95 -39.01 30.34
C ALA A 467 -26.58 -38.04 29.20
N SER A 468 -27.26 -36.89 29.06
CA SER A 468 -26.92 -35.91 28.01
C SER A 468 -25.58 -35.19 28.24
N ASN A 469 -25.09 -35.19 29.49
CA ASN A 469 -23.82 -34.57 29.87
C ASN A 469 -22.67 -35.59 29.93
N VAL A 470 -22.95 -36.87 29.66
CA VAL A 470 -21.94 -37.92 29.52
C VAL A 470 -21.62 -38.08 28.04
N LEU A 471 -20.41 -37.71 27.64
CA LEU A 471 -19.92 -37.85 26.27
C LEU A 471 -19.12 -39.14 26.12
N LEU A 472 -19.11 -39.67 24.90
CA LEU A 472 -18.37 -40.89 24.54
C LEU A 472 -17.18 -40.55 23.64
N ASP A 473 -15.98 -40.97 24.03
CA ASP A 473 -14.80 -40.86 23.19
C ASP A 473 -14.76 -41.95 22.10
N ILE A 474 -13.73 -41.94 21.26
CA ILE A 474 -13.59 -42.85 20.11
C ILE A 474 -13.63 -44.33 20.49
N GLU A 475 -13.25 -44.68 21.71
CA GLU A 475 -13.25 -46.06 22.24
C GLU A 475 -14.53 -46.41 23.01
N MET A 476 -15.55 -45.54 22.94
CA MET A 476 -16.81 -45.64 23.69
C MET A 476 -16.62 -45.57 25.21
N ASN A 477 -15.57 -44.89 25.70
CA ASN A 477 -15.41 -44.63 27.11
C ASN A 477 -16.17 -43.36 27.52
N ALA A 478 -16.77 -43.39 28.71
CA ALA A 478 -17.55 -42.28 29.23
C ALA A 478 -16.67 -41.16 29.79
N ARG A 479 -17.01 -39.92 29.42
CA ARG A 479 -16.44 -38.69 29.96
C ARG A 479 -17.55 -37.74 30.39
N LEU A 480 -17.57 -37.42 31.68
CA LEU A 480 -18.51 -36.46 32.24
C LEU A 480 -18.12 -35.03 31.84
N GLY A 481 -19.06 -34.29 31.28
CA GLY A 481 -18.89 -32.92 30.80
C GLY A 481 -19.96 -31.97 31.33
N ASP A 482 -19.91 -30.73 30.86
CA ASP A 482 -20.82 -29.63 31.21
C ASP A 482 -20.79 -29.21 32.69
N PHE A 483 -19.80 -28.39 33.01
CA PHE A 483 -19.54 -27.90 34.36
C PHE A 483 -20.07 -26.47 34.56
N GLY A 484 -21.01 -26.01 33.72
CA GLY A 484 -21.57 -24.66 33.83
C GLY A 484 -22.24 -24.39 35.19
N LEU A 485 -22.81 -25.42 35.81
CA LEU A 485 -23.50 -25.29 37.11
C LEU A 485 -22.61 -25.62 38.30
N SER A 486 -21.37 -26.10 38.09
CA SER A 486 -20.56 -26.65 39.17
C SER A 486 -20.07 -25.61 40.18
N ARG A 487 -19.62 -26.11 41.33
CA ARG A 487 -19.10 -25.30 42.44
C ARG A 487 -17.90 -25.98 43.06
N LEU A 488 -16.88 -25.19 43.39
CA LEU A 488 -15.70 -25.63 44.12
C LEU A 488 -15.78 -25.19 45.57
N TYR A 489 -15.35 -26.07 46.46
CA TYR A 489 -15.25 -25.85 47.89
C TYR A 489 -13.93 -26.40 48.42
N ASP A 490 -13.35 -25.75 49.41
CA ASP A 490 -12.21 -26.33 50.14
C ASP A 490 -12.70 -27.52 50.97
N HIS A 491 -11.83 -28.52 51.12
CA HIS A 491 -12.13 -29.71 51.91
C HIS A 491 -12.50 -29.32 53.35
N GLY A 492 -13.64 -29.83 53.83
CA GLY A 492 -14.15 -29.57 55.18
C GLY A 492 -14.90 -28.24 55.36
N THR A 493 -15.16 -27.48 54.29
CA THR A 493 -16.01 -26.27 54.36
C THR A 493 -17.49 -26.59 54.16
N ASP A 494 -18.35 -25.88 54.91
CA ASP A 494 -19.81 -26.02 54.76
C ASP A 494 -20.30 -25.38 53.47
N THR A 495 -21.14 -26.12 52.75
CA THR A 495 -21.75 -25.67 51.49
C THR A 495 -22.78 -24.56 51.76
N GLN A 496 -22.64 -23.45 51.05
CA GLN A 496 -23.55 -22.31 51.15
C GLN A 496 -24.85 -22.54 50.35
N THR A 497 -25.94 -21.90 50.78
CA THR A 497 -27.19 -21.90 50.02
C THR A 497 -26.99 -21.19 48.68
N THR A 498 -27.42 -21.83 47.60
CA THR A 498 -27.33 -21.27 46.24
C THR A 498 -28.70 -21.31 45.56
N HIS A 499 -28.81 -20.70 44.37
CA HIS A 499 -29.99 -20.91 43.53
C HIS A 499 -30.15 -22.40 43.21
N VAL A 500 -31.39 -22.90 43.32
CA VAL A 500 -31.76 -24.23 42.88
C VAL A 500 -31.63 -24.28 41.35
N VAL A 501 -30.70 -25.08 40.86
CA VAL A 501 -30.45 -25.32 39.44
C VAL A 501 -30.12 -26.79 39.24
N GLY A 502 -30.43 -27.32 38.06
CA GLY A 502 -30.25 -28.73 37.70
C GLY A 502 -31.42 -29.21 36.83
N THR A 503 -31.39 -30.49 36.46
CA THR A 503 -32.41 -31.08 35.59
C THR A 503 -33.48 -31.81 36.41
N ILE A 504 -34.75 -31.49 36.16
CA ILE A 504 -35.88 -32.16 36.83
C ILE A 504 -35.79 -33.68 36.55
N GLY A 505 -35.93 -34.49 37.60
CA GLY A 505 -35.76 -35.95 37.55
C GLY A 505 -34.39 -36.44 38.03
N TYR A 506 -33.40 -35.56 38.06
CA TYR A 506 -32.08 -35.82 38.68
C TYR A 506 -31.87 -34.99 39.96
N LEU A 507 -32.73 -33.99 40.19
CA LEU A 507 -32.60 -33.06 41.31
C LEU A 507 -32.94 -33.73 42.64
N ALA A 508 -31.99 -33.72 43.58
CA ALA A 508 -32.21 -34.24 44.92
C ALA A 508 -33.29 -33.43 45.68
N PRO A 509 -34.16 -34.08 46.48
CA PRO A 509 -35.28 -33.43 47.14
C PRO A 509 -34.83 -32.37 48.18
N GLU A 510 -33.76 -32.65 48.92
CA GLU A 510 -33.19 -31.68 49.86
C GLU A 510 -32.52 -30.50 49.15
N HIS A 511 -31.99 -30.69 47.94
CA HIS A 511 -31.47 -29.59 47.13
C HIS A 511 -32.60 -28.67 46.66
N ALA A 512 -33.70 -29.25 46.20
CA ALA A 512 -34.89 -28.50 45.79
C ALA A 512 -35.48 -27.67 46.95
N ARG A 513 -35.49 -28.23 48.17
CA ARG A 513 -36.02 -27.57 49.37
C ARG A 513 -35.10 -26.51 49.97
N THR A 514 -33.79 -26.79 50.04
CA THR A 514 -32.84 -25.96 50.82
C THR A 514 -31.93 -25.08 49.96
N GLY A 515 -31.82 -25.36 48.65
CA GLY A 515 -30.86 -24.72 47.75
C GLY A 515 -29.38 -25.06 48.02
N LYS A 516 -29.09 -25.92 49.00
CA LYS A 516 -27.72 -26.35 49.33
C LYS A 516 -27.31 -27.52 48.44
N ALA A 517 -26.28 -27.34 47.63
CA ALA A 517 -25.70 -28.42 46.82
C ALA A 517 -24.58 -29.08 47.63
N THR A 518 -24.58 -30.41 47.71
CA THR A 518 -23.56 -31.21 48.41
C THR A 518 -23.08 -32.35 47.51
N THR A 519 -22.00 -33.04 47.88
CA THR A 519 -21.60 -34.28 47.19
C THR A 519 -22.73 -35.31 47.17
N SER A 520 -23.54 -35.38 48.24
CA SER A 520 -24.72 -36.26 48.32
C SER A 520 -25.82 -35.88 47.30
N THR A 521 -25.92 -34.62 46.87
CA THR A 521 -26.85 -34.21 45.79
C THR A 521 -26.41 -34.71 44.41
N ASP A 522 -25.09 -34.78 44.17
CA ASP A 522 -24.54 -35.42 42.97
C ASP A 522 -24.73 -36.95 43.00
N VAL A 523 -24.62 -37.58 44.18
CA VAL A 523 -24.89 -39.02 44.36
C VAL A 523 -26.34 -39.34 44.00
N TYR A 524 -27.30 -38.51 44.42
CA TYR A 524 -28.70 -38.68 44.02
C TYR A 524 -28.89 -38.60 42.49
N SER A 525 -28.28 -37.59 41.87
CA SER A 525 -28.29 -37.42 40.41
C SER A 525 -27.66 -38.62 39.70
N PHE A 526 -26.58 -39.17 40.26
CA PHE A 526 -25.93 -40.39 39.80
C PHE A 526 -26.84 -41.62 39.94
N GLY A 527 -27.62 -41.74 41.02
CA GLY A 527 -28.62 -42.79 41.19
C GLY A 527 -29.68 -42.77 40.09
N ALA A 528 -30.24 -41.59 39.78
CA ALA A 528 -31.17 -41.42 38.67
C ALA A 528 -30.52 -41.76 37.32
N PHE A 529 -29.25 -41.40 37.13
CA PHE A 529 -28.45 -41.77 35.96
C PHE A 529 -28.24 -43.30 35.84
N LEU A 530 -27.96 -44.01 36.93
CA LEU A 530 -27.84 -45.47 36.92
C LEU A 530 -29.14 -46.11 36.40
N LEU A 531 -30.27 -45.69 36.96
CA LEU A 531 -31.58 -46.22 36.55
C LEU A 531 -31.88 -45.89 35.10
N GLU A 532 -31.58 -44.68 34.64
CA GLU A 532 -31.73 -44.29 33.23
C GLU A 532 -30.93 -45.21 32.29
N VAL A 533 -29.67 -45.50 32.62
CA VAL A 533 -28.79 -46.33 31.79
C VAL A 533 -29.27 -47.78 31.75
N VAL A 534 -29.67 -48.37 32.88
CA VAL A 534 -30.12 -49.77 32.94
C VAL A 534 -31.50 -49.94 32.32
N CYS A 535 -32.43 -49.02 32.60
CA CYS A 535 -33.80 -49.12 32.12
C CYS A 535 -33.97 -48.63 30.68
N GLY A 536 -33.02 -47.86 30.15
CA GLY A 536 -33.12 -47.24 28.82
C GLY A 536 -34.30 -46.26 28.72
N ARG A 537 -34.66 -45.62 29.85
CA ARG A 537 -35.81 -44.72 29.98
C ARG A 537 -35.38 -43.44 30.68
N ARG A 538 -35.96 -42.32 30.29
CA ARG A 538 -35.70 -41.02 30.95
C ARG A 538 -36.20 -41.08 32.40
N PRO A 539 -35.54 -40.40 33.36
CA PRO A 539 -35.97 -40.40 34.76
C PRO A 539 -37.38 -39.84 35.01
N ILE A 540 -37.85 -38.97 34.12
CA ILE A 540 -39.23 -38.48 34.09
C ILE A 540 -39.86 -38.82 32.74
N ASP A 541 -40.99 -39.51 32.80
CA ASP A 541 -41.91 -39.63 31.68
C ASP A 541 -43.04 -38.60 31.85
N VAL A 542 -42.92 -37.47 31.14
CA VAL A 542 -43.88 -36.35 31.20
C VAL A 542 -45.30 -36.80 30.81
N ARG A 543 -45.45 -37.89 30.06
CA ARG A 543 -46.77 -38.41 29.65
C ARG A 543 -47.48 -39.20 30.74
N LYS A 544 -46.73 -39.69 31.73
CA LYS A 544 -47.26 -40.57 32.78
C LYS A 544 -47.17 -39.97 34.18
N GLU A 545 -46.47 -38.85 34.35
CA GLU A 545 -46.25 -38.19 35.65
C GLU A 545 -45.64 -39.12 36.71
N VAL A 546 -44.89 -40.14 36.27
CA VAL A 546 -44.27 -41.11 37.16
C VAL A 546 -42.74 -41.01 37.05
N LEU A 547 -42.08 -40.95 38.21
CA LEU A 547 -40.62 -40.99 38.32
C LEU A 547 -40.11 -42.42 38.12
N LEU A 548 -39.01 -42.56 37.38
CA LEU A 548 -38.39 -43.86 37.14
C LEU A 548 -37.95 -44.54 38.46
N VAL A 549 -37.46 -43.76 39.42
CA VAL A 549 -37.06 -44.23 40.76
C VAL A 549 -38.23 -44.96 41.45
N ASP A 550 -39.43 -44.38 41.40
CA ASP A 550 -40.64 -44.97 42.02
C ASP A 550 -41.05 -46.28 41.35
N GLN A 551 -40.93 -46.35 40.01
CA GLN A 551 -41.22 -47.58 39.26
C GLN A 551 -40.26 -48.71 39.63
N VAL A 552 -38.95 -48.42 39.66
CA VAL A 552 -37.93 -49.41 40.01
C VAL A 552 -38.09 -49.84 41.46
N CYS A 553 -38.39 -48.91 42.37
CA CYS A 553 -38.68 -49.21 43.77
C CYS A 553 -39.91 -50.13 43.91
N SER A 554 -40.99 -49.86 43.16
CA SER A 554 -42.18 -50.72 43.13
C SER A 554 -41.86 -52.15 42.66
N LEU A 555 -41.02 -52.30 41.63
CA LEU A 555 -40.58 -53.61 41.15
C LEU A 555 -39.67 -54.32 42.15
N TRP A 556 -38.77 -53.59 42.81
CA TRP A 556 -37.93 -54.14 43.88
C TRP A 556 -38.77 -54.69 45.03
N ASN A 557 -39.78 -53.94 45.49
CA ASN A 557 -40.69 -54.37 46.55
C ASN A 557 -41.50 -55.64 46.20
N LYS A 558 -41.72 -55.90 44.90
CA LYS A 558 -42.37 -57.12 44.40
C LYS A 558 -41.41 -58.30 44.22
N GLY A 559 -40.10 -58.10 44.41
CA GLY A 559 -39.08 -59.09 44.08
C GLY A 559 -38.83 -59.23 42.57
N GLU A 560 -39.26 -58.26 41.77
CA GLU A 560 -39.27 -58.29 40.31
C GLU A 560 -38.35 -57.21 39.69
N ILE A 561 -37.32 -56.77 40.41
CA ILE A 561 -36.47 -55.62 40.02
C ILE A 561 -35.87 -55.76 38.61
N ILE A 562 -35.55 -56.98 38.17
CA ILE A 562 -35.00 -57.28 36.84
C ILE A 562 -35.97 -56.90 35.70
N GLN A 563 -37.27 -56.81 35.94
CA GLN A 563 -38.23 -56.35 34.93
C GLN A 563 -38.04 -54.86 34.57
N ALA A 564 -37.28 -54.10 35.35
CA ALA A 564 -36.95 -52.71 35.05
C ALA A 564 -35.98 -52.57 33.87
N VAL A 565 -35.22 -53.62 33.56
CA VAL A 565 -34.16 -53.61 32.54
C VAL A 565 -34.71 -53.20 31.18
N ASP A 566 -33.90 -52.47 30.43
CA ASP A 566 -34.21 -52.11 29.06
C ASP A 566 -34.46 -53.36 28.21
N HIS A 567 -35.71 -53.52 27.76
CA HIS A 567 -36.13 -54.58 26.84
C HIS A 567 -35.24 -54.72 25.59
N LYS A 568 -34.56 -53.64 25.16
CA LYS A 568 -33.63 -53.64 24.03
C LYS A 568 -32.36 -54.46 24.27
N LEU A 569 -32.00 -54.74 25.53
CA LEU A 569 -30.86 -55.60 25.89
C LEU A 569 -31.17 -57.09 25.72
N GLY A 570 -32.44 -57.46 25.51
CA GLY A 570 -32.86 -58.85 25.33
C GLY A 570 -32.49 -59.71 26.54
N VAL A 571 -31.65 -60.72 26.32
CA VAL A 571 -31.12 -61.63 27.37
C VAL A 571 -29.60 -61.49 27.55
N ASP A 572 -28.97 -60.54 26.85
CA ASP A 572 -27.51 -60.38 26.82
C ASP A 572 -27.02 -59.39 27.90
N TYR A 573 -27.19 -59.77 29.16
CA TYR A 573 -26.69 -59.05 30.32
C TYR A 573 -26.33 -60.00 31.46
N VAL A 574 -25.44 -59.54 32.35
CA VAL A 574 -25.07 -60.28 33.56
C VAL A 574 -26.06 -59.90 34.66
N VAL A 575 -26.87 -60.86 35.10
CA VAL A 575 -28.00 -60.61 36.03
C VAL A 575 -27.51 -60.00 37.33
N GLU A 576 -26.40 -60.49 37.87
CA GLU A 576 -25.82 -60.02 39.13
C GLU A 576 -25.33 -58.57 39.03
N GLU A 577 -24.72 -58.18 37.91
CA GLU A 577 -24.29 -56.80 37.66
C GLU A 577 -25.49 -55.87 37.49
N VAL A 578 -26.53 -56.30 36.77
CA VAL A 578 -27.76 -55.54 36.58
C VAL A 578 -28.48 -55.31 37.91
N GLU A 579 -28.65 -56.37 38.70
CA GLU A 579 -29.31 -56.30 40.00
C GLU A 579 -28.54 -55.38 40.95
N LEU A 580 -27.21 -55.48 40.97
CA LEU A 580 -26.33 -54.58 41.70
C LEU A 580 -26.58 -53.12 41.30
N VAL A 581 -26.57 -52.80 40.01
CA VAL A 581 -26.74 -51.42 39.54
C VAL A 581 -28.13 -50.88 39.86
N LEU A 582 -29.19 -51.69 39.71
CA LEU A 582 -30.56 -51.26 40.05
C LEU A 582 -30.71 -50.97 41.54
N LYS A 583 -30.21 -51.87 42.41
CA LYS A 583 -30.24 -51.66 43.87
C LYS A 583 -29.37 -50.48 44.29
N LEU A 584 -28.20 -50.32 43.68
CA LEU A 584 -27.32 -49.17 43.93
C LEU A 584 -27.96 -47.86 43.44
N GLY A 585 -28.67 -47.89 42.32
CA GLY A 585 -29.47 -46.77 41.83
C GLY A 585 -30.51 -46.33 42.85
N LEU A 586 -31.26 -47.28 43.42
CA LEU A 586 -32.20 -47.01 44.51
C LEU A 586 -31.50 -46.43 45.76
N LEU A 587 -30.38 -47.03 46.19
CA LEU A 587 -29.63 -46.56 47.35
C LEU A 587 -29.11 -45.12 47.18
N CYS A 588 -28.56 -44.82 46.02
CA CYS A 588 -28.10 -43.47 45.67
C CYS A 588 -29.26 -42.47 45.60
N SER A 589 -30.44 -42.90 45.18
CA SER A 589 -31.65 -42.06 45.07
C SER A 589 -32.51 -41.99 46.34
N CYS A 590 -32.00 -42.40 47.51
CA CYS A 590 -32.73 -42.27 48.78
C CYS A 590 -33.05 -40.79 49.11
N VAL A 591 -34.21 -40.50 49.71
CA VAL A 591 -34.57 -39.14 50.13
C VAL A 591 -33.65 -38.63 51.24
N ASP A 592 -33.23 -39.48 52.18
CA ASP A 592 -32.26 -39.09 53.23
C ASP A 592 -30.83 -39.07 52.65
N PRO A 593 -30.17 -37.89 52.56
CA PRO A 593 -28.81 -37.79 52.04
C PRO A 593 -27.76 -38.50 52.90
N ASN A 594 -28.04 -38.83 54.17
CA ASN A 594 -27.08 -39.50 55.06
C ASN A 594 -26.99 -41.01 54.83
N VAL A 595 -28.02 -41.60 54.21
CA VAL A 595 -28.06 -43.03 53.86
C VAL A 595 -27.33 -43.30 52.55
N ARG A 596 -27.20 -42.28 51.69
CA ARG A 596 -26.56 -42.40 50.38
C ARG A 596 -25.06 -42.69 50.53
N PRO A 597 -24.49 -43.59 49.71
CA PRO A 597 -23.07 -43.89 49.74
C PRO A 597 -22.23 -42.72 49.22
N SER A 598 -20.98 -42.63 49.67
CA SER A 598 -19.99 -41.78 49.00
C SER A 598 -19.64 -42.34 47.61
N MET A 599 -19.16 -41.49 46.70
CA MET A 599 -18.73 -41.96 45.37
C MET A 599 -17.56 -42.95 45.41
N GLN A 600 -16.74 -42.95 46.47
CA GLN A 600 -15.75 -44.00 46.70
C GLN A 600 -16.40 -45.36 46.97
N GLN A 601 -17.39 -45.42 47.86
CA GLN A 601 -18.13 -46.65 48.12
C GLN A 601 -18.86 -47.15 46.87
N VAL A 602 -19.47 -46.23 46.11
CA VAL A 602 -20.09 -46.54 44.80
C VAL A 602 -19.10 -47.24 43.88
N VAL A 603 -17.87 -46.73 43.75
CA VAL A 603 -16.83 -47.36 42.93
C VAL A 603 -16.44 -48.74 43.50
N GLN A 604 -16.28 -48.87 44.82
CA GLN A 604 -15.95 -50.16 45.45
C GLN A 604 -17.02 -51.23 45.23
N TYR A 605 -18.31 -50.87 45.29
CA TYR A 605 -19.41 -51.77 44.99
C TYR A 605 -19.41 -52.19 43.51
N LEU A 606 -19.24 -51.25 42.58
CA LEU A 606 -19.20 -51.52 41.15
C LEU A 606 -17.95 -52.32 40.69
N ASP A 607 -16.86 -52.24 41.45
CA ASP A 607 -15.66 -53.05 41.24
C ASP A 607 -15.71 -54.42 41.93
N GLY A 608 -16.70 -54.65 42.79
CA GLY A 608 -16.84 -55.89 43.57
C GLY A 608 -15.84 -56.00 44.73
N TYR A 609 -15.22 -54.90 45.15
CA TYR A 609 -14.34 -54.86 46.33
C TYR A 609 -15.12 -54.86 47.64
N GLU A 610 -16.35 -54.33 47.62
CA GLU A 610 -17.29 -54.37 48.75
C GLU A 610 -18.65 -54.89 48.28
N GLN A 611 -19.39 -55.54 49.17
CA GLN A 611 -20.77 -55.96 48.90
C GLN A 611 -21.74 -54.82 49.20
N LEU A 612 -22.76 -54.68 48.35
CA LEU A 612 -23.82 -53.71 48.58
C LEU A 612 -24.59 -54.11 49.86
N PRO A 613 -24.84 -53.17 50.80
CA PRO A 613 -25.65 -53.45 51.97
C PRO A 613 -27.08 -53.85 51.58
N GLU A 614 -27.73 -54.69 52.39
CA GLU A 614 -29.14 -55.02 52.19
C GLU A 614 -30.01 -53.77 52.39
N LEU A 615 -30.75 -53.40 51.34
CA LEU A 615 -31.64 -52.24 51.35
C LEU A 615 -32.76 -52.36 52.41
N SER A 616 -33.15 -53.60 52.74
CA SER A 616 -34.11 -53.96 53.80
C SER A 616 -33.66 -53.47 55.18
N ASP A 617 -32.36 -53.59 55.46
CA ASP A 617 -31.75 -53.25 56.75
C ASP A 617 -31.55 -51.74 56.92
N LEU A 618 -31.59 -50.98 55.82
CA LEU A 618 -31.44 -49.53 55.82
C LEU A 618 -32.76 -48.79 56.11
N SER A 619 -33.83 -49.50 56.48
CA SER A 619 -35.16 -48.94 56.80
C SER A 619 -35.76 -48.06 55.69
N ILE A 620 -35.36 -48.32 54.44
CA ILE A 620 -35.83 -47.62 53.26
C ILE A 620 -37.30 -48.04 53.00
N SER A 621 -38.23 -47.35 53.67
CA SER A 621 -39.68 -47.59 53.55
C SER A 621 -40.30 -46.80 52.39
N GLN A 622 -41.54 -47.15 51.99
CA GLN A 622 -42.29 -46.53 50.87
C GLN A 622 -42.29 -44.99 50.86
N THR A 623 -42.15 -44.33 52.02
CA THR A 623 -42.13 -42.86 52.16
C THR A 623 -40.77 -42.23 51.87
N GLY A 624 -39.69 -43.02 51.83
CA GLY A 624 -38.31 -42.56 51.61
C GLY A 624 -37.92 -42.35 50.15
N PHE A 625 -38.86 -42.52 49.22
CA PHE A 625 -38.69 -42.26 47.78
C PHE A 625 -39.82 -41.44 47.15
N THR A 626 -40.99 -41.37 47.79
CA THR A 626 -42.13 -40.58 47.30
C THR A 626 -41.87 -39.09 47.44
N PHE A 627 -41.87 -38.36 46.33
CA PHE A 627 -42.01 -36.91 46.33
C PHE A 627 -43.42 -36.55 46.83
N GLU A 628 -43.54 -35.67 47.83
CA GLU A 628 -44.84 -35.07 48.16
C GLU A 628 -45.36 -34.30 46.94
N ASN A 629 -46.60 -34.54 46.52
CA ASN A 629 -47.20 -33.92 45.33
C ASN A 629 -47.05 -32.38 45.29
N ASP A 630 -47.03 -31.71 46.45
CA ASP A 630 -46.82 -30.27 46.57
C ASP A 630 -45.44 -29.80 46.02
N THR A 631 -44.41 -30.66 46.05
CA THR A 631 -43.08 -30.33 45.50
C THR A 631 -43.02 -30.43 43.98
N ILE A 632 -43.80 -31.35 43.37
CA ILE A 632 -43.91 -31.45 41.92
C ILE A 632 -44.61 -30.20 41.37
N ASP A 633 -45.65 -29.70 42.03
CA ASP A 633 -46.33 -28.45 41.66
C ASP A 633 -45.42 -27.21 41.78
N VAL A 634 -44.54 -27.15 42.78
CA VAL A 634 -43.53 -26.08 42.89
C VAL A 634 -42.45 -26.17 41.79
N LEU A 635 -42.07 -27.39 41.39
CA LEU A 635 -41.11 -27.63 40.30
C LEU A 635 -41.71 -27.35 38.91
N THR A 636 -42.99 -27.64 38.69
CA THR A 636 -43.70 -27.39 37.41
C THR A 636 -44.14 -25.93 37.26
N THR A 637 -44.58 -25.25 38.34
CA THR A 637 -45.00 -23.83 38.27
C THR A 637 -43.85 -22.84 38.09
N SER A 638 -42.63 -23.19 38.50
CA SER A 638 -41.42 -22.37 38.29
C SER A 638 -40.80 -22.51 36.89
N THR A 639 -41.30 -23.43 36.06
CA THR A 639 -40.79 -23.69 34.71
C THR A 639 -41.91 -23.69 33.67
N GLN A 640 -42.46 -22.50 33.36
CA GLN A 640 -43.17 -22.32 32.09
C GLN A 640 -42.19 -22.44 30.91
N SER A 641 -42.11 -23.68 30.41
CA SER A 641 -41.90 -24.13 29.03
C SER A 641 -40.79 -23.50 28.19
N TYR A 642 -39.82 -24.32 27.80
CA TYR A 642 -39.45 -24.51 26.37
C TYR A 642 -39.00 -25.96 26.15
N SER A 643 -39.97 -26.87 25.99
CA SER A 643 -39.77 -28.09 25.21
C SER A 643 -40.20 -27.80 23.77
N VAL A 644 -39.35 -28.08 22.79
CA VAL A 644 -39.78 -28.16 21.40
C VAL A 644 -39.18 -29.42 20.80
N VAL A 645 -40.03 -30.44 20.67
CA VAL A 645 -39.91 -31.46 19.62
C VAL A 645 -41.20 -31.35 18.81
N GLU A 646 -41.03 -31.32 17.48
CA GLU A 646 -42.04 -31.32 16.40
C GLU A 646 -42.84 -30.03 16.13
N SER A 647 -42.33 -29.20 15.20
CA SER A 647 -43.18 -28.56 14.17
C SER A 647 -42.41 -28.34 12.86
N ILE A 648 -42.27 -29.41 12.08
CA ILE A 648 -42.21 -29.28 10.62
C ILE A 648 -43.66 -29.30 10.14
N LEU A 649 -44.00 -28.39 9.21
CA LEU A 649 -45.30 -28.11 8.56
C LEU A 649 -46.13 -26.97 9.17
N SER A 650 -45.89 -25.74 8.71
CA SER A 650 -46.91 -25.00 7.94
C SER A 650 -46.32 -23.74 7.33
N SER A 651 -46.38 -23.72 6.00
CA SER A 651 -46.22 -22.59 5.10
C SER A 651 -47.06 -21.34 5.45
N GLY A 652 -46.51 -20.18 5.09
CA GLY A 652 -47.24 -19.08 4.44
C GLY A 652 -47.97 -18.09 5.34
N ARG A 653 -47.44 -16.88 5.51
CA ARG A 653 -47.57 -15.74 4.58
C ARG A 653 -46.65 -14.60 5.01
#